data_AF-A0AAW4Y180-F1
#
_entry.id   AF-A0AAW4Y180-F1
#
_cell.length_a   1.000
_cell.length_b   1.000
_cell.length_c   1.000
_cell.angle_alpha   90.00
_cell.angle_beta   90.00
_cell.angle_gamma   90.00
#
_symmetry.space_group_name_H-M   'P 1'
#
loop_
_entity.id
_entity.type
_entity.pdbx_description
1 polymer ?
#
loop_
_entity_poly.entity_id
_entity_poly.type
_entity_poly.pdbx_seq_one_letter_code
_entity_poly.pdbx_strand_id
1 'polypeptide(L)'
;MPIAVRLSAFNAISVRMGEVRMPISRITKCKPTVLCQSLMVALSMMCAAQVQAAPNYWVGPGQITDDTAWSFGVANGSGANVINSVAPAALWSVTNANPGFYTSHGMYIGSGVPGALNITANTDISSVYFGVGNSADPDMPTLSVVDPLFRVGDAGGTGTLTFDVSSAPVSSGGPRVQTSSTGLGVGLGAGSSGQVNALGAGKTAEQLGYSSPNAVVFGYSDQSTVIGQLGGQGQVHIDGAGLVFQTGEANRPGTPDPLRYFAVGDGAGGNGSVDILGHGKLASGNPIYSDTSQKGALLPFSFIGKDAGVGTVTVQATASGFANQADFHTGLAVGTNGGDGVLDILAGGKSLVSNGSTYGSAGICQANNSAQYPIAPASLLISADSTATGLVRASGSGTQLLVSGKSPSEYDPSSVSLIQEHSIGQVQIGSGGSLVTAVDATVKVGVNRIYYQTSPDGTPFFTNTFLGGVGPVNVAGTGSVVYGSETATAAAPGKIEALQINLQSATAQLRFNHTGNLNFNLPLVGTGQLVQQSGTTVVSPTLAGLPALDPAVWKFDTVAPCVPAVATSYPVDQSGFAGGLDVRGGVLQLPATNVLPALTSTKITGGTLAQGGTNQNLGAVTQTGGVLQLTGGSAPGATDTANASTWAGGGGVVQLDTVLAADDSPSDKLHITGAISGTTILQISNLGGAGAQTTGDGILVVQADSANAANSFALAAPLIIGGFQYQLKQVGNNWYLASSPYVGPPVAPTPVPAMSWLGLLGLGGLLAAFSSRSLRRRVSEQG
;
A
#
# COMPACT_ATOMS: atom_id res chain seq x y z
N MET A 1 -67.64 19.09 3.66
CA MET A 1 -68.39 18.28 2.68
C MET A 1 -67.54 18.13 1.42
N PRO A 2 -67.61 17.01 0.66
CA PRO A 2 -67.49 15.57 1.01
C PRO A 2 -65.99 15.16 1.07
N ILE A 3 -65.49 13.93 1.26
CA ILE A 3 -66.01 12.60 1.69
C ILE A 3 -66.81 11.74 0.67
N ALA A 4 -66.11 10.80 -0.01
CA ALA A 4 -66.65 9.57 -0.64
C ALA A 4 -65.49 8.51 -0.75
N VAL A 5 -65.54 7.32 -0.11
CA VAL A 5 -66.14 6.02 -0.55
C VAL A 5 -65.35 5.36 -1.71
N ARG A 6 -64.72 4.16 -1.69
CA ARG A 6 -64.69 2.88 -0.91
C ARG A 6 -65.49 1.69 -1.52
N LEU A 7 -64.82 0.52 -1.65
CA LEU A 7 -65.31 -0.85 -2.01
C LEU A 7 -65.76 -1.10 -3.47
N SER A 8 -65.77 -2.33 -4.02
CA SER A 8 -65.45 -3.71 -3.50
C SER A 8 -65.04 -4.65 -4.65
N ALA A 9 -64.15 -5.63 -4.44
CA ALA A 9 -64.43 -7.08 -4.25
C ALA A 9 -63.13 -7.87 -4.60
N PHE A 10 -62.87 -9.18 -4.41
CA PHE A 10 -63.32 -10.31 -3.55
C PHE A 10 -62.20 -11.39 -3.73
N ASN A 11 -61.91 -12.40 -2.90
CA ASN A 11 -62.38 -12.89 -1.59
C ASN A 11 -61.19 -13.59 -0.85
N ALA A 12 -61.40 -14.29 0.28
CA ALA A 12 -60.34 -15.03 1.02
C ALA A 12 -60.80 -16.42 1.52
N ILE A 13 -59.85 -17.28 1.96
CA ILE A 13 -59.90 -18.45 2.90
C ILE A 13 -58.57 -19.21 2.71
N SER A 14 -57.60 -19.31 3.65
CA SER A 14 -57.52 -19.77 5.06
C SER A 14 -57.03 -21.23 5.18
N VAL A 15 -55.98 -21.44 5.98
CA VAL A 15 -55.26 -22.72 6.20
C VAL A 15 -55.41 -23.16 7.66
N ARG A 16 -55.51 -24.47 7.93
CA ARG A 16 -55.44 -25.05 9.29
C ARG A 16 -54.38 -26.15 9.39
N MET A 17 -53.67 -26.17 10.51
CA MET A 17 -52.79 -27.26 10.97
C MET A 17 -53.58 -28.39 11.64
N GLY A 18 -52.97 -29.58 11.73
CA GLY A 18 -53.37 -30.67 12.62
C GLY A 18 -52.17 -31.54 13.01
N GLU A 19 -51.97 -31.79 14.31
CA GLU A 19 -50.92 -32.66 14.87
C GLU A 19 -51.34 -34.13 14.91
N VAL A 20 -50.38 -35.08 14.84
CA VAL A 20 -50.47 -36.40 15.53
C VAL A 20 -49.08 -36.81 16.06
N ARG A 21 -49.06 -37.50 17.22
CA ARG A 21 -47.88 -37.78 18.08
C ARG A 21 -47.11 -39.06 17.76
N MET A 22 -45.86 -39.13 18.21
CA MET A 22 -45.03 -40.35 18.33
C MET A 22 -45.34 -41.20 19.59
N PRO A 23 -45.02 -42.50 19.58
CA PRO A 23 -44.74 -43.31 20.78
C PRO A 23 -43.26 -43.76 20.88
N ILE A 24 -42.80 -44.05 22.11
CA ILE A 24 -41.42 -44.51 22.44
C ILE A 24 -41.46 -45.91 23.07
N SER A 25 -40.60 -46.87 22.65
CA SER A 25 -39.96 -47.84 23.59
C SER A 25 -38.85 -48.75 22.99
N ARG A 26 -37.66 -48.67 23.62
CA ARG A 26 -36.66 -49.71 23.97
C ARG A 26 -36.21 -50.81 22.98
N ILE A 27 -35.04 -50.57 22.38
CA ILE A 27 -33.76 -51.32 22.47
C ILE A 27 -33.80 -52.88 22.50
N THR A 28 -33.13 -53.52 21.53
CA THR A 28 -32.21 -54.65 21.76
C THR A 28 -31.03 -54.58 20.77
N LYS A 29 -29.81 -54.98 21.20
CA LYS A 29 -28.56 -54.86 20.44
C LYS A 29 -28.37 -56.01 19.42
N CYS A 30 -27.83 -55.70 18.24
CA CYS A 30 -26.87 -56.56 17.54
C CYS A 30 -25.86 -55.70 16.75
N LYS A 31 -24.62 -56.19 16.60
CA LYS A 31 -23.49 -55.50 15.95
C LYS A 31 -23.43 -55.80 14.43
N PRO A 32 -22.68 -55.01 13.62
CA PRO A 32 -22.88 -54.95 12.18
C PRO A 32 -22.21 -56.09 11.41
N THR A 33 -22.87 -56.57 10.35
CA THR A 33 -22.25 -57.38 9.28
C THR A 33 -21.93 -56.50 8.07
N VAL A 34 -20.70 -56.63 7.58
CA VAL A 34 -20.06 -55.77 6.57
C VAL A 34 -20.51 -56.11 5.13
N LEU A 35 -21.81 -56.34 4.92
CA LEU A 35 -22.35 -56.79 3.63
C LEU A 35 -23.33 -55.82 2.93
N CYS A 36 -23.89 -54.82 3.63
CA CYS A 36 -24.85 -53.87 3.00
C CYS A 36 -24.21 -52.59 2.42
N GLN A 37 -23.08 -52.12 2.94
CA GLN A 37 -22.44 -50.92 2.40
C GLN A 37 -21.81 -51.16 1.02
N SER A 38 -21.18 -52.33 0.80
CA SER A 38 -20.60 -52.69 -0.50
C SER A 38 -21.66 -52.79 -1.60
N LEU A 39 -22.88 -53.24 -1.28
CA LEU A 39 -23.95 -53.39 -2.27
C LEU A 39 -24.62 -52.05 -2.60
N MET A 40 -24.79 -51.14 -1.64
CA MET A 40 -25.27 -49.78 -1.95
C MET A 40 -24.23 -48.94 -2.69
N VAL A 41 -22.93 -49.07 -2.37
CA VAL A 41 -21.86 -48.41 -3.12
C VAL A 41 -21.76 -48.96 -4.54
N ALA A 42 -21.88 -50.28 -4.73
CA ALA A 42 -21.93 -50.88 -6.08
C ALA A 42 -23.15 -50.39 -6.87
N LEU A 43 -24.34 -50.33 -6.27
CA LEU A 43 -25.55 -49.90 -6.99
C LEU A 43 -25.60 -48.39 -7.26
N SER A 44 -24.97 -47.55 -6.42
CA SER A 44 -24.79 -46.11 -6.71
C SER A 44 -23.70 -45.85 -7.76
N MET A 45 -22.66 -46.68 -7.82
CA MET A 45 -21.61 -46.58 -8.86
C MET A 45 -22.08 -47.08 -10.23
N MET A 46 -22.98 -48.06 -10.29
CA MET A 46 -23.43 -48.66 -11.57
C MET A 46 -24.61 -47.95 -12.25
N CYS A 47 -25.16 -46.88 -11.66
CA CYS A 47 -26.17 -46.01 -12.30
C CYS A 47 -25.68 -44.57 -12.53
N ALA A 48 -24.38 -44.31 -12.35
CA ALA A 48 -23.70 -43.08 -12.74
C ALA A 48 -22.84 -43.27 -14.00
N ALA A 49 -23.13 -44.29 -14.80
CA ALA A 49 -22.69 -44.36 -16.20
C ALA A 49 -23.47 -43.33 -17.03
N GLN A 50 -23.24 -42.04 -16.76
CA GLN A 50 -23.53 -41.01 -17.74
C GLN A 50 -22.76 -41.38 -19.01
N VAL A 51 -23.44 -41.38 -20.14
CA VAL A 51 -22.78 -41.21 -21.44
C VAL A 51 -22.29 -39.76 -21.46
N GLN A 52 -21.21 -39.49 -20.74
CA GLN A 52 -20.40 -38.31 -20.97
C GLN A 52 -19.87 -38.48 -22.39
N ALA A 53 -20.25 -37.57 -23.28
CA ALA A 53 -19.60 -37.47 -24.58
C ALA A 53 -18.09 -37.42 -24.32
N ALA A 54 -17.33 -38.29 -24.98
CA ALA A 54 -15.89 -38.31 -24.80
C ALA A 54 -15.36 -36.91 -25.10
N PRO A 55 -14.60 -36.27 -24.18
CA PRO A 55 -13.95 -35.02 -24.50
C PRO A 55 -13.18 -35.20 -25.82
N ASN A 56 -13.28 -34.23 -26.72
CA ASN A 56 -12.41 -34.21 -27.89
C ASN A 56 -10.99 -33.99 -27.36
N TYR A 57 -10.26 -35.08 -27.12
CA TYR A 57 -8.91 -35.07 -26.59
C TYR A 57 -7.94 -34.78 -27.74
N TRP A 58 -7.24 -33.65 -27.64
CA TRP A 58 -6.29 -33.23 -28.67
C TRP A 58 -4.92 -33.77 -28.29
N VAL A 59 -4.54 -34.87 -28.94
CA VAL A 59 -3.30 -35.59 -28.66
C VAL A 59 -2.58 -35.86 -29.99
N GLY A 60 -1.73 -34.92 -30.39
CA GLY A 60 -0.91 -35.02 -31.59
C GLY A 60 0.44 -34.32 -31.39
N PRO A 61 1.57 -34.91 -31.82
CA PRO A 61 2.84 -34.18 -31.89
C PRO A 61 2.85 -33.29 -33.14
N GLY A 62 3.07 -31.98 -33.01
CA GLY A 62 3.26 -31.08 -34.14
C GLY A 62 2.59 -29.71 -34.02
N GLN A 63 2.34 -29.10 -35.17
CA GLN A 63 1.70 -27.78 -35.29
C GLN A 63 0.19 -27.90 -35.09
N ILE A 64 -0.38 -27.10 -34.18
CA ILE A 64 -1.80 -27.21 -33.79
C ILE A 64 -2.79 -27.00 -34.96
N THR A 65 -2.37 -26.33 -36.04
CA THR A 65 -3.21 -26.04 -37.21
C THR A 65 -2.83 -26.87 -38.44
N ASP A 66 -2.16 -27.99 -38.24
CA ASP A 66 -2.08 -29.03 -39.25
C ASP A 66 -3.32 -29.92 -39.11
N ASP A 67 -4.33 -29.68 -39.95
CA ASP A 67 -5.59 -30.45 -40.00
C ASP A 67 -5.37 -31.97 -40.18
N THR A 68 -4.17 -32.39 -40.63
CA THR A 68 -3.82 -33.81 -40.78
C THR A 68 -3.21 -34.43 -39.52
N ALA A 69 -2.67 -33.60 -38.62
CA ALA A 69 -2.19 -34.00 -37.29
C ALA A 69 -3.20 -33.67 -36.16
N TRP A 70 -4.14 -32.76 -36.40
CA TRP A 70 -5.16 -32.29 -35.46
C TRP A 70 -6.54 -32.33 -36.13
N SER A 71 -7.31 -33.39 -35.87
CA SER A 71 -8.68 -33.49 -36.37
C SER A 71 -9.61 -32.57 -35.58
N PHE A 72 -9.91 -31.39 -36.10
CA PHE A 72 -10.86 -30.50 -35.45
C PHE A 72 -12.25 -31.14 -35.37
N GLY A 73 -12.82 -31.16 -34.16
CA GLY A 73 -14.20 -31.58 -33.96
C GLY A 73 -15.12 -30.81 -34.89
N VAL A 74 -16.07 -31.49 -35.53
CA VAL A 74 -17.07 -30.85 -36.42
C VAL A 74 -17.65 -29.61 -35.72
N ALA A 75 -17.76 -28.51 -36.46
CA ALA A 75 -17.98 -27.16 -35.93
C ALA A 75 -19.29 -26.92 -35.11
N ASN A 76 -20.04 -27.98 -34.79
CA ASN A 76 -21.26 -27.99 -33.98
C ASN A 76 -21.36 -29.22 -33.04
N GLY A 77 -20.25 -29.90 -32.72
CA GLY A 77 -20.22 -31.01 -31.75
C GLY A 77 -19.76 -30.53 -30.37
N SER A 78 -20.40 -30.99 -29.30
CA SER A 78 -20.23 -30.48 -27.94
C SER A 78 -18.91 -30.88 -27.26
N GLY A 79 -18.43 -30.02 -26.35
CA GLY A 79 -17.29 -30.27 -25.45
C GLY A 79 -16.07 -29.35 -25.65
N ALA A 80 -15.24 -29.22 -24.61
CA ALA A 80 -14.07 -28.33 -24.60
C ALA A 80 -12.86 -28.87 -25.40
N ASN A 81 -12.00 -27.96 -25.85
CA ASN A 81 -10.74 -28.27 -26.54
C ASN A 81 -9.63 -28.58 -25.51
N VAL A 82 -9.31 -29.85 -25.24
CA VAL A 82 -8.35 -30.25 -24.19
C VAL A 82 -6.98 -30.67 -24.74
N ILE A 83 -5.91 -29.97 -24.34
CA ILE A 83 -4.51 -30.27 -24.68
C ILE A 83 -3.81 -30.93 -23.49
N ASN A 84 -3.51 -32.22 -23.61
CA ASN A 84 -2.86 -33.03 -22.56
C ASN A 84 -1.54 -33.69 -23.04
N SER A 85 -0.84 -33.07 -24.00
CA SER A 85 0.51 -33.48 -24.41
C SER A 85 1.57 -32.76 -23.59
N VAL A 86 2.57 -33.47 -23.06
CA VAL A 86 3.70 -32.89 -22.29
C VAL A 86 5.06 -33.00 -22.97
N ALA A 87 5.24 -33.93 -23.91
CA ALA A 87 6.54 -34.17 -24.55
C ALA A 87 6.38 -34.79 -25.97
N PRO A 88 6.67 -34.04 -27.04
CA PRO A 88 6.88 -32.58 -27.06
C PRO A 88 5.60 -31.84 -26.61
N ALA A 89 5.77 -30.62 -26.09
CA ALA A 89 4.65 -29.71 -25.92
C ALA A 89 3.95 -29.47 -27.27
N ALA A 90 2.64 -29.25 -27.25
CA ALA A 90 1.93 -28.81 -28.44
C ALA A 90 2.53 -27.47 -28.92
N LEU A 91 2.65 -27.27 -30.24
CA LEU A 91 3.25 -26.06 -30.79
C LEU A 91 2.26 -25.33 -31.70
N TRP A 92 2.15 -24.02 -31.52
CA TRP A 92 1.52 -23.12 -32.46
C TRP A 92 2.58 -22.11 -32.92
N SER A 93 3.26 -22.42 -34.03
CA SER A 93 4.08 -21.44 -34.74
C SER A 93 3.14 -20.60 -35.59
N VAL A 94 2.80 -19.42 -35.07
CA VAL A 94 1.87 -18.51 -35.74
C VAL A 94 2.58 -17.90 -36.95
N THR A 95 1.86 -17.73 -38.05
CA THR A 95 2.36 -17.11 -39.30
C THR A 95 1.23 -16.35 -39.99
N ASN A 96 1.53 -15.54 -41.02
CA ASN A 96 0.49 -14.91 -41.84
C ASN A 96 -0.41 -15.90 -42.61
N ALA A 97 0.00 -17.16 -42.77
CA ALA A 97 -0.84 -18.23 -43.34
C ALA A 97 -1.78 -18.86 -42.30
N ASN A 98 -1.54 -18.60 -41.01
CA ASN A 98 -2.35 -19.07 -39.89
C ASN A 98 -2.37 -18.00 -38.77
N PRO A 99 -3.11 -16.89 -38.97
CA PRO A 99 -3.12 -15.75 -38.06
C PRO A 99 -4.14 -15.85 -36.92
N GLY A 100 -4.84 -16.98 -36.77
CA GLY A 100 -5.86 -17.10 -35.71
C GLY A 100 -6.52 -18.47 -35.61
N PHE A 101 -7.04 -18.74 -34.43
CA PHE A 101 -7.74 -19.97 -34.08
C PHE A 101 -9.11 -19.62 -33.48
N TYR A 102 -10.17 -20.06 -34.15
CA TYR A 102 -11.54 -19.81 -33.72
C TYR A 102 -12.22 -21.13 -33.37
N THR A 103 -12.90 -21.18 -32.23
CA THR A 103 -13.67 -22.36 -31.81
C THR A 103 -15.01 -21.94 -31.22
N SER A 104 -15.93 -22.87 -31.04
CA SER A 104 -17.19 -22.66 -30.30
C SER A 104 -17.09 -22.98 -28.80
N HIS A 105 -15.94 -23.44 -28.29
CA HIS A 105 -15.81 -24.01 -26.95
C HIS A 105 -14.58 -23.50 -26.17
N GLY A 106 -14.54 -23.75 -24.86
CA GLY A 106 -13.35 -23.46 -24.05
C GLY A 106 -12.11 -24.22 -24.54
N MET A 107 -10.92 -23.74 -24.18
CA MET A 107 -9.64 -24.38 -24.51
C MET A 107 -8.82 -24.54 -23.24
N TYR A 108 -8.57 -25.79 -22.86
CA TYR A 108 -8.00 -26.19 -21.57
C TYR A 108 -6.68 -26.93 -21.78
N ILE A 109 -5.62 -26.51 -21.10
CA ILE A 109 -4.28 -27.08 -21.21
C ILE A 109 -3.96 -27.77 -19.87
N GLY A 110 -3.76 -29.09 -19.90
CA GLY A 110 -3.55 -29.87 -18.68
C GLY A 110 -4.81 -29.97 -17.81
N SER A 111 -5.90 -30.48 -18.38
CA SER A 111 -7.17 -30.68 -17.68
C SER A 111 -7.27 -32.11 -17.16
N GLY A 112 -7.37 -32.27 -15.83
CA GLY A 112 -7.38 -33.56 -15.11
C GLY A 112 -6.07 -34.36 -15.15
N VAL A 113 -5.16 -34.07 -16.08
CA VAL A 113 -3.82 -34.66 -16.23
C VAL A 113 -2.82 -33.59 -16.71
N PRO A 114 -1.51 -33.88 -16.81
CA PRO A 114 -0.55 -32.92 -17.34
C PRO A 114 -0.73 -32.55 -18.83
N GLY A 115 -0.41 -31.30 -19.20
CA GLY A 115 -0.44 -30.82 -20.59
C GLY A 115 0.33 -29.51 -20.80
N ALA A 116 0.87 -29.29 -22.00
CA ALA A 116 1.70 -28.15 -22.35
C ALA A 116 1.44 -27.62 -23.77
N LEU A 117 1.40 -26.29 -23.91
CA LEU A 117 1.28 -25.57 -25.19
C LEU A 117 2.31 -24.43 -25.27
N ASN A 118 3.03 -24.37 -26.39
CA ASN A 118 3.89 -23.25 -26.76
C ASN A 118 3.29 -22.51 -27.96
N ILE A 119 3.10 -21.21 -27.85
CA ILE A 119 2.64 -20.32 -28.92
C ILE A 119 3.79 -19.38 -29.26
N THR A 120 4.33 -19.46 -30.47
CA THR A 120 5.48 -18.66 -30.93
C THR A 120 5.06 -17.76 -32.08
N ALA A 121 5.17 -16.45 -31.91
CA ALA A 121 4.86 -15.47 -32.95
C ALA A 121 6.13 -15.11 -33.74
N ASN A 122 6.11 -15.34 -35.05
CA ASN A 122 7.21 -14.94 -35.94
C ASN A 122 7.17 -13.42 -36.26
N THR A 123 8.14 -12.93 -37.02
CA THR A 123 8.40 -11.50 -37.21
C THR A 123 7.29 -10.71 -37.92
N ASP A 124 6.42 -11.37 -38.69
CA ASP A 124 5.68 -10.73 -39.79
C ASP A 124 4.16 -10.56 -39.52
N ILE A 125 3.68 -10.88 -38.32
CA ILE A 125 2.25 -11.01 -37.99
C ILE A 125 1.73 -9.75 -37.28
N SER A 126 0.57 -9.24 -37.70
CA SER A 126 -0.07 -8.06 -37.11
C SER A 126 -0.93 -8.34 -35.87
N SER A 127 -1.64 -9.47 -35.81
CA SER A 127 -2.40 -9.92 -34.63
C SER A 127 -2.74 -11.42 -34.71
N VAL A 128 -2.50 -12.18 -33.64
CA VAL A 128 -3.01 -13.54 -33.46
C VAL A 128 -4.39 -13.46 -32.80
N TYR A 129 -5.44 -13.93 -33.47
CA TYR A 129 -6.79 -13.96 -32.88
C TYR A 129 -7.13 -15.32 -32.28
N PHE A 130 -7.49 -15.35 -30.99
CA PHE A 130 -8.21 -16.48 -30.38
C PHE A 130 -9.63 -16.07 -30.03
N GLY A 131 -10.63 -16.79 -30.52
CA GLY A 131 -12.03 -16.48 -30.25
C GLY A 131 -12.87 -17.71 -29.93
N VAL A 132 -13.67 -17.60 -28.88
CA VAL A 132 -14.71 -18.58 -28.53
C VAL A 132 -16.07 -18.01 -28.95
N GLY A 133 -16.84 -18.82 -29.67
CA GLY A 133 -18.16 -18.46 -30.20
C GLY A 133 -19.13 -18.00 -29.11
N ASN A 134 -19.98 -17.03 -29.46
CA ASN A 134 -20.97 -16.42 -28.56
C ASN A 134 -22.31 -17.18 -28.48
N SER A 135 -22.41 -18.36 -29.10
CA SER A 135 -23.55 -19.26 -29.00
C SER A 135 -23.47 -20.07 -27.71
N ALA A 136 -24.50 -19.99 -26.85
CA ALA A 136 -24.64 -20.86 -25.71
C ALA A 136 -24.79 -22.32 -26.19
N ASP A 137 -23.76 -23.14 -25.97
CA ASP A 137 -23.80 -24.59 -26.19
C ASP A 137 -24.81 -25.22 -25.21
N PRO A 138 -25.86 -25.93 -25.68
CA PRO A 138 -26.84 -26.57 -24.81
C PRO A 138 -26.28 -27.77 -24.01
N ASP A 139 -25.13 -28.33 -24.42
CA ASP A 139 -24.48 -29.45 -23.73
C ASP A 139 -23.40 -29.01 -22.73
N MET A 140 -23.00 -27.73 -22.75
CA MET A 140 -22.21 -27.16 -21.65
C MET A 140 -23.08 -27.15 -20.38
N PRO A 141 -22.66 -27.80 -19.27
CA PRO A 141 -23.33 -27.58 -17.99
C PRO A 141 -23.33 -26.08 -17.70
N THR A 142 -24.33 -25.58 -16.99
CA THR A 142 -24.53 -24.14 -16.75
C THR A 142 -23.40 -23.51 -15.94
N LEU A 143 -22.27 -23.28 -16.59
CA LEU A 143 -21.17 -22.48 -16.10
C LEU A 143 -21.71 -21.05 -15.99
N SER A 144 -21.68 -20.53 -14.77
CA SER A 144 -21.86 -19.11 -14.55
C SER A 144 -20.95 -18.35 -15.50
N VAL A 145 -21.48 -17.34 -16.19
CA VAL A 145 -20.83 -16.61 -17.30
C VAL A 145 -19.53 -15.87 -16.88
N VAL A 146 -19.12 -16.01 -15.62
CA VAL A 146 -17.95 -15.41 -14.98
C VAL A 146 -16.67 -16.23 -15.19
N ASP A 147 -16.75 -17.56 -15.32
CA ASP A 147 -15.58 -18.46 -15.32
C ASP A 147 -14.76 -18.38 -16.63
N PRO A 148 -13.42 -18.29 -16.58
CA PRO A 148 -12.59 -18.22 -17.78
C PRO A 148 -12.68 -19.51 -18.63
N LEU A 149 -12.88 -19.33 -19.95
CA LEU A 149 -12.92 -20.40 -20.94
C LEU A 149 -11.56 -20.78 -21.51
N PHE A 150 -10.51 -19.97 -21.30
CA PHE A 150 -9.14 -20.34 -21.63
C PHE A 150 -8.41 -20.72 -20.34
N ARG A 151 -8.09 -22.01 -20.16
CA ARG A 151 -7.62 -22.56 -18.87
C ARG A 151 -6.27 -23.25 -18.99
N VAL A 152 -5.44 -23.08 -17.97
CA VAL A 152 -4.12 -23.70 -17.83
C VAL A 152 -4.04 -24.35 -16.46
N GLY A 153 -4.13 -25.68 -16.41
CA GLY A 153 -4.25 -26.45 -15.17
C GLY A 153 -5.63 -26.30 -14.53
N ASP A 154 -6.53 -27.24 -14.80
CA ASP A 154 -7.83 -27.33 -14.12
C ASP A 154 -8.26 -28.79 -13.86
N ALA A 155 -9.33 -28.97 -13.08
CA ALA A 155 -9.89 -30.27 -12.70
C ALA A 155 -8.88 -31.26 -12.06
N GLY A 156 -7.86 -30.76 -11.35
CA GLY A 156 -6.78 -31.56 -10.75
C GLY A 156 -5.60 -31.83 -11.69
N GLY A 157 -5.60 -31.26 -12.90
CA GLY A 157 -4.54 -31.38 -13.89
C GLY A 157 -3.39 -30.38 -13.72
N THR A 158 -2.37 -30.50 -14.57
CA THR A 158 -1.18 -29.62 -14.55
C THR A 158 -0.94 -29.01 -15.92
N GLY A 159 -1.14 -27.71 -16.07
CA GLY A 159 -0.99 -27.00 -17.34
C GLY A 159 0.25 -26.12 -17.42
N THR A 160 0.91 -26.10 -18.58
CA THR A 160 1.93 -25.10 -18.91
C THR A 160 1.61 -24.43 -20.24
N LEU A 161 1.58 -23.10 -20.26
CA LEU A 161 1.38 -22.30 -21.46
C LEU A 161 2.54 -21.31 -21.62
N THR A 162 3.21 -21.34 -22.76
CA THR A 162 4.26 -20.35 -23.09
C THR A 162 3.83 -19.51 -24.29
N PHE A 163 3.75 -18.20 -24.12
CA PHE A 163 3.73 -17.23 -25.21
C PHE A 163 5.15 -16.73 -25.46
N ASP A 164 5.71 -17.04 -26.61
CA ASP A 164 6.98 -16.50 -27.08
C ASP A 164 6.74 -15.42 -28.14
N VAL A 165 6.93 -14.17 -27.71
CA VAL A 165 6.90 -12.94 -28.50
C VAL A 165 8.27 -12.25 -28.49
N SER A 166 9.35 -13.01 -28.31
CA SER A 166 10.74 -12.51 -28.26
C SER A 166 11.31 -12.05 -29.61
N SER A 167 10.66 -12.42 -30.73
CA SER A 167 11.07 -11.92 -32.04
C SER A 167 10.84 -10.40 -32.15
N ALA A 168 11.79 -9.67 -32.74
CA ALA A 168 11.61 -8.24 -32.97
C ALA A 168 10.53 -7.99 -34.04
N PRO A 169 9.63 -7.00 -33.87
CA PRO A 169 8.59 -6.70 -34.87
C PRO A 169 9.19 -5.98 -36.08
N VAL A 170 8.72 -6.32 -37.29
CA VAL A 170 9.11 -5.63 -38.54
C VAL A 170 8.21 -4.44 -38.89
N SER A 171 7.10 -4.27 -38.17
CA SER A 171 6.13 -3.19 -38.39
C SER A 171 5.51 -2.71 -37.08
N SER A 172 5.11 -1.44 -37.07
CA SER A 172 4.47 -0.75 -35.95
C SER A 172 2.95 -0.81 -36.07
N GLY A 173 2.30 -1.84 -35.49
CA GLY A 173 0.84 -1.85 -35.45
C GLY A 173 0.19 -3.09 -34.84
N GLY A 174 -0.33 -2.94 -33.61
CA GLY A 174 -1.22 -3.90 -32.97
C GLY A 174 -0.51 -4.84 -31.97
N PRO A 175 -1.28 -5.53 -31.12
CA PRO A 175 -0.76 -6.56 -30.22
C PRO A 175 -0.41 -7.82 -31.00
N ARG A 176 0.73 -8.45 -30.69
CA ARG A 176 1.11 -9.73 -31.30
C ARG A 176 0.05 -10.78 -31.08
N VAL A 177 -0.44 -10.96 -29.85
CA VAL A 177 -1.49 -11.93 -29.51
C VAL A 177 -2.68 -11.19 -28.90
N GLN A 178 -3.89 -11.46 -29.39
CA GLN A 178 -5.14 -10.89 -28.92
C GLN A 178 -6.25 -11.95 -28.84
N THR A 179 -6.81 -12.19 -27.65
CA THR A 179 -8.10 -12.91 -27.56
C THR A 179 -9.27 -11.99 -27.85
N SER A 180 -10.42 -12.54 -28.20
CA SER A 180 -11.72 -11.87 -28.10
C SER A 180 -12.33 -12.11 -26.71
N SER A 181 -13.58 -12.58 -26.64
CA SER A 181 -14.46 -12.63 -25.46
C SER A 181 -14.01 -13.51 -24.28
N THR A 182 -12.80 -14.06 -24.27
CA THR A 182 -12.33 -15.02 -23.25
C THR A 182 -11.41 -14.40 -22.18
N GLY A 183 -11.67 -14.74 -20.92
CA GLY A 183 -10.73 -14.54 -19.81
C GLY A 183 -9.75 -15.71 -19.67
N LEU A 184 -8.65 -15.48 -18.93
CA LEU A 184 -7.62 -16.49 -18.64
C LEU A 184 -7.78 -17.07 -17.24
N GLY A 185 -7.75 -18.39 -17.12
CA GLY A 185 -7.73 -19.12 -15.86
C GLY A 185 -6.45 -19.92 -15.69
N VAL A 186 -5.73 -19.75 -14.58
CA VAL A 186 -4.47 -20.44 -14.32
C VAL A 186 -4.54 -21.14 -12.97
N GLY A 187 -4.50 -22.47 -12.94
CA GLY A 187 -4.58 -23.24 -11.69
C GLY A 187 -5.95 -23.12 -11.01
N LEU A 188 -7.00 -23.65 -11.66
CA LEU A 188 -8.38 -23.53 -11.16
C LEU A 188 -8.85 -24.81 -10.45
N GLY A 189 -9.31 -24.66 -9.20
CA GLY A 189 -9.87 -25.74 -8.41
C GLY A 189 -8.83 -26.62 -7.70
N ALA A 190 -9.29 -27.33 -6.67
CA ALA A 190 -8.44 -28.12 -5.79
C ALA A 190 -7.57 -29.16 -6.54
N GLY A 191 -6.27 -29.12 -6.25
CA GLY A 191 -5.28 -30.03 -6.85
C GLY A 191 -4.77 -29.62 -8.23
N SER A 192 -5.37 -28.60 -8.86
CA SER A 192 -4.91 -28.09 -10.15
C SER A 192 -3.65 -27.22 -10.01
N SER A 193 -2.75 -27.30 -10.99
CA SER A 193 -1.54 -26.46 -11.06
C SER A 193 -1.38 -25.86 -12.46
N GLY A 194 -1.36 -24.54 -12.57
CA GLY A 194 -1.20 -23.82 -13.84
C GLY A 194 0.03 -22.93 -13.85
N GLN A 195 0.76 -22.93 -14.96
CA GLN A 195 1.84 -21.99 -15.22
C GLN A 195 1.69 -21.32 -16.59
N VAL A 196 1.74 -19.99 -16.62
CA VAL A 196 1.81 -19.20 -17.86
C VAL A 196 3.13 -18.43 -17.91
N ASN A 197 3.84 -18.52 -19.03
CA ASN A 197 5.08 -17.78 -19.26
C ASN A 197 4.88 -16.87 -20.48
N ALA A 198 5.09 -15.56 -20.33
CA ALA A 198 5.05 -14.58 -21.42
C ALA A 198 6.47 -14.03 -21.63
N LEU A 199 7.12 -14.45 -22.72
CA LEU A 199 8.52 -14.19 -23.04
C LEU A 199 8.61 -13.15 -24.17
N GLY A 200 9.42 -12.11 -24.01
CA GLY A 200 9.55 -11.00 -24.96
C GLY A 200 10.92 -10.33 -24.92
N ALA A 201 11.22 -9.51 -25.93
CA ALA A 201 12.53 -8.85 -26.08
C ALA A 201 12.78 -7.64 -25.13
N GLY A 202 11.89 -7.42 -24.16
CA GLY A 202 11.83 -6.20 -23.36
C GLY A 202 10.96 -5.12 -24.02
N LYS A 203 10.23 -4.37 -23.18
CA LYS A 203 9.40 -3.24 -23.62
C LYS A 203 9.96 -1.90 -23.17
N THR A 204 9.90 -0.92 -24.07
CA THR A 204 10.10 0.49 -23.71
C THR A 204 8.95 0.99 -22.81
N ALA A 205 9.13 2.12 -22.13
CA ALA A 205 8.08 2.67 -21.25
C ALA A 205 6.83 3.10 -22.05
N GLU A 206 7.05 3.47 -23.31
CA GLU A 206 6.06 3.93 -24.29
C GLU A 206 5.23 2.77 -24.87
N GLN A 207 5.65 1.51 -24.66
CA GLN A 207 4.97 0.31 -25.17
C GLN A 207 3.96 -0.31 -24.17
N LEU A 208 3.50 0.49 -23.20
CA LEU A 208 2.43 0.19 -22.25
C LEU A 208 1.06 0.48 -22.88
N GLY A 209 0.56 -0.46 -23.68
CA GLY A 209 -0.79 -0.34 -24.23
C GLY A 209 -1.23 -1.50 -25.11
N TYR A 210 -2.53 -1.53 -25.39
CA TYR A 210 -3.23 -2.50 -26.22
C TYR A 210 -2.66 -2.62 -27.65
N SER A 211 -2.06 -1.55 -28.17
CA SER A 211 -1.52 -1.47 -29.52
C SER A 211 -0.04 -1.86 -29.64
N SER A 212 0.59 -2.35 -28.56
CA SER A 212 2.03 -2.62 -28.51
C SER A 212 2.39 -3.96 -29.17
N PRO A 213 3.37 -3.99 -30.10
CA PRO A 213 3.73 -5.20 -30.83
C PRO A 213 4.31 -6.31 -29.94
N ASN A 214 4.83 -6.01 -28.75
CA ASN A 214 5.33 -7.03 -27.81
C ASN A 214 4.28 -7.40 -26.74
N ALA A 215 2.98 -7.18 -27.00
CA ALA A 215 1.88 -7.49 -26.09
C ALA A 215 1.20 -8.83 -26.40
N VAL A 216 0.86 -9.55 -25.33
CA VAL A 216 -0.19 -10.57 -25.25
C VAL A 216 -1.39 -9.93 -24.54
N VAL A 217 -2.55 -9.89 -25.21
CA VAL A 217 -3.74 -9.17 -24.76
C VAL A 217 -4.92 -10.12 -24.65
N PHE A 218 -5.58 -10.11 -23.49
CA PHE A 218 -6.90 -10.72 -23.29
C PHE A 218 -7.94 -9.58 -23.25
N GLY A 219 -8.72 -9.39 -24.32
CA GLY A 219 -9.49 -8.16 -24.54
C GLY A 219 -10.84 -8.35 -25.24
N TYR A 220 -11.81 -7.48 -24.91
CA TYR A 220 -13.26 -7.67 -25.09
C TYR A 220 -13.85 -8.76 -24.18
N SER A 221 -13.24 -9.01 -23.02
CA SER A 221 -13.51 -10.16 -22.15
C SER A 221 -14.94 -10.18 -21.57
N ASP A 222 -15.79 -11.05 -22.14
CA ASP A 222 -16.86 -11.87 -21.53
C ASP A 222 -16.73 -12.16 -20.01
N GLN A 223 -15.51 -12.31 -19.50
CA GLN A 223 -15.21 -13.16 -18.35
C GLN A 223 -14.09 -12.62 -17.46
N SER A 224 -13.97 -13.13 -16.24
CA SER A 224 -12.87 -12.80 -15.34
C SER A 224 -11.55 -13.46 -15.75
N THR A 225 -10.43 -12.85 -15.35
CA THR A 225 -9.11 -13.48 -15.35
C THR A 225 -8.73 -13.84 -13.92
N VAL A 226 -8.39 -15.11 -13.68
CA VAL A 226 -8.13 -15.63 -12.32
C VAL A 226 -6.88 -16.52 -12.32
N ILE A 227 -5.95 -16.21 -11.42
CA ILE A 227 -4.68 -16.91 -11.24
C ILE A 227 -4.67 -17.51 -9.83
N GLY A 228 -4.81 -18.83 -9.71
CA GLY A 228 -4.90 -19.58 -8.47
C GLY A 228 -6.27 -19.46 -7.80
N GLN A 229 -7.19 -20.38 -8.13
CA GLN A 229 -8.58 -20.32 -7.66
C GLN A 229 -9.00 -21.56 -6.85
N LEU A 230 -9.73 -21.38 -5.75
CA LEU A 230 -10.48 -22.44 -5.03
C LEU A 230 -9.67 -23.73 -4.78
N GLY A 231 -8.48 -23.61 -4.18
CA GLY A 231 -7.57 -24.73 -3.90
C GLY A 231 -6.54 -25.02 -5.00
N GLY A 232 -6.60 -24.31 -6.14
CA GLY A 232 -5.65 -24.42 -7.24
C GLY A 232 -4.44 -23.48 -7.10
N GLN A 233 -3.32 -23.89 -7.70
CA GLN A 233 -2.05 -23.16 -7.71
C GLN A 233 -1.83 -22.52 -9.09
N GLY A 234 -1.83 -21.19 -9.18
CA GLY A 234 -1.62 -20.46 -10.44
C GLY A 234 -0.36 -19.61 -10.42
N GLN A 235 0.47 -19.71 -11.45
CA GLN A 235 1.70 -18.92 -11.59
C GLN A 235 1.77 -18.25 -12.96
N VAL A 236 2.16 -16.98 -13.00
CA VAL A 236 2.40 -16.24 -14.24
C VAL A 236 3.75 -15.53 -14.21
N HIS A 237 4.64 -15.85 -15.15
CA HIS A 237 5.90 -15.15 -15.35
C HIS A 237 5.82 -14.25 -16.59
N ILE A 238 6.18 -12.98 -16.44
CA ILE A 238 6.23 -12.00 -17.53
C ILE A 238 7.68 -11.54 -17.67
N ASP A 239 8.41 -12.13 -18.62
CA ASP A 239 9.83 -11.88 -18.87
C ASP A 239 9.99 -11.10 -20.17
N GLY A 240 10.16 -9.78 -20.07
CA GLY A 240 10.33 -8.86 -21.21
C GLY A 240 9.11 -8.71 -22.15
N ALA A 241 8.05 -9.51 -21.99
CA ALA A 241 6.78 -9.32 -22.67
C ALA A 241 5.89 -8.25 -21.99
N GLY A 242 4.81 -7.85 -22.65
CA GLY A 242 3.68 -7.22 -21.98
C GLY A 242 2.49 -8.16 -21.92
N LEU A 243 1.86 -8.31 -20.77
CA LEU A 243 0.64 -9.09 -20.57
C LEU A 243 -0.48 -8.17 -20.09
N VAL A 244 -1.57 -8.11 -20.84
CA VAL A 244 -2.66 -7.13 -20.65
C VAL A 244 -4.01 -7.83 -20.54
N PHE A 245 -4.81 -7.47 -19.54
CA PHE A 245 -6.14 -8.01 -19.29
C PHE A 245 -7.19 -6.89 -19.26
N GLN A 246 -8.32 -7.04 -19.96
CA GLN A 246 -9.48 -6.16 -19.75
C GLN A 246 -10.33 -6.62 -18.58
N THR A 247 -10.84 -5.64 -17.81
CA THR A 247 -11.66 -5.87 -16.60
C THR A 247 -12.98 -5.13 -16.69
N GLY A 248 -14.00 -5.74 -17.31
CA GLY A 248 -15.40 -5.29 -17.18
C GLY A 248 -15.78 -3.95 -17.80
N GLU A 249 -14.92 -3.32 -18.62
CA GLU A 249 -15.09 -1.96 -19.18
C GLU A 249 -16.00 -1.88 -20.41
N ALA A 250 -16.96 -2.80 -20.55
CA ALA A 250 -17.76 -2.94 -21.77
C ALA A 250 -18.48 -1.62 -22.14
N ASN A 251 -18.14 -1.09 -23.33
CA ASN A 251 -18.67 0.14 -23.97
C ASN A 251 -20.17 0.07 -24.36
N ARG A 252 -21.02 -0.63 -23.59
CA ARG A 252 -22.43 -0.88 -23.92
C ARG A 252 -23.36 -0.41 -22.80
N PRO A 253 -23.86 0.83 -22.88
CA PRO A 253 -24.91 1.32 -21.98
C PRO A 253 -26.11 0.36 -21.94
N GLY A 254 -26.57 0.01 -20.73
CA GLY A 254 -27.82 -0.71 -20.52
C GLY A 254 -27.74 -2.25 -20.40
N THR A 255 -26.55 -2.84 -20.26
CA THR A 255 -26.43 -4.27 -19.90
C THR A 255 -26.19 -4.44 -18.38
N PRO A 256 -27.01 -5.22 -17.65
CA PRO A 256 -26.76 -5.57 -16.25
C PRO A 256 -25.71 -6.68 -16.17
N ASP A 257 -24.46 -6.28 -16.35
CA ASP A 257 -23.33 -7.18 -16.54
C ASP A 257 -22.73 -7.62 -15.17
N PRO A 258 -22.60 -8.93 -14.88
CA PRO A 258 -21.90 -9.39 -13.68
C PRO A 258 -20.46 -8.87 -13.69
N LEU A 259 -19.96 -8.44 -12.52
CA LEU A 259 -18.69 -7.73 -12.42
C LEU A 259 -17.50 -8.64 -12.74
N ARG A 260 -16.88 -8.41 -13.90
CA ARG A 260 -15.70 -9.14 -14.41
C ARG A 260 -14.43 -8.50 -13.87
N TYR A 261 -13.48 -9.31 -13.42
CA TYR A 261 -12.32 -8.84 -12.67
C TYR A 261 -11.02 -9.57 -13.04
N PHE A 262 -9.90 -8.98 -12.63
CA PHE A 262 -8.59 -9.63 -12.56
C PHE A 262 -8.32 -10.01 -11.11
N ALA A 263 -8.00 -11.28 -10.82
CA ALA A 263 -7.63 -11.72 -9.48
C ALA A 263 -6.39 -12.62 -9.48
N VAL A 264 -5.51 -12.37 -8.51
CA VAL A 264 -4.39 -13.24 -8.15
C VAL A 264 -4.66 -13.78 -6.75
N GLY A 265 -4.88 -15.08 -6.63
CA GLY A 265 -5.36 -15.73 -5.41
C GLY A 265 -6.83 -15.44 -5.14
N ASP A 266 -7.73 -16.34 -5.52
CA ASP A 266 -9.19 -16.18 -5.39
C ASP A 266 -9.86 -17.42 -4.78
N GLY A 267 -10.73 -17.22 -3.79
CA GLY A 267 -11.45 -18.31 -3.13
C GLY A 267 -10.57 -19.13 -2.17
N ALA A 268 -11.22 -19.77 -1.19
CA ALA A 268 -10.55 -20.53 -0.14
C ALA A 268 -9.49 -21.52 -0.66
N GLY A 269 -8.24 -21.31 -0.24
CA GLY A 269 -7.09 -22.16 -0.62
C GLY A 269 -6.56 -21.95 -2.05
N GLY A 270 -7.15 -21.06 -2.85
CA GLY A 270 -6.57 -20.61 -4.12
C GLY A 270 -5.27 -19.85 -3.85
N ASN A 271 -4.21 -20.16 -4.59
CA ASN A 271 -2.90 -19.53 -4.42
C ASN A 271 -2.36 -19.04 -5.77
N GLY A 272 -2.22 -17.74 -5.92
CA GLY A 272 -1.79 -17.10 -7.16
C GLY A 272 -0.47 -16.32 -7.01
N SER A 273 0.43 -16.46 -7.98
CA SER A 273 1.59 -15.58 -8.12
C SER A 273 1.72 -14.96 -9.51
N VAL A 274 2.19 -13.72 -9.58
CA VAL A 274 2.62 -13.05 -10.81
C VAL A 274 3.99 -12.40 -10.61
N ASP A 275 4.98 -12.83 -11.39
CA ASP A 275 6.34 -12.32 -11.38
C ASP A 275 6.65 -11.55 -12.66
N ILE A 276 7.17 -10.32 -12.51
CA ILE A 276 7.42 -9.40 -13.63
C ILE A 276 8.90 -9.05 -13.68
N LEU A 277 9.59 -9.51 -14.72
CA LEU A 277 11.04 -9.49 -14.89
C LEU A 277 11.45 -9.10 -16.33
N GLY A 278 12.75 -8.87 -16.57
CA GLY A 278 13.28 -8.66 -17.93
C GLY A 278 12.75 -7.44 -18.69
N HIS A 279 12.32 -6.38 -18.01
CA HIS A 279 11.55 -5.24 -18.57
C HIS A 279 10.10 -5.58 -18.92
N GLY A 280 9.55 -6.64 -18.30
CA GLY A 280 8.18 -7.08 -18.43
C GLY A 280 7.16 -6.06 -17.93
N LYS A 281 5.94 -6.14 -18.45
CA LYS A 281 4.83 -5.24 -18.12
C LYS A 281 3.54 -6.04 -17.87
N LEU A 282 2.92 -5.85 -16.72
CA LEU A 282 1.53 -6.27 -16.44
C LEU A 282 0.61 -5.05 -16.56
N ALA A 283 -0.55 -5.20 -17.19
CA ALA A 283 -1.62 -4.22 -17.11
C ALA A 283 -2.99 -4.90 -16.93
N SER A 284 -3.77 -4.41 -15.96
CA SER A 284 -5.17 -4.80 -15.71
C SER A 284 -6.08 -3.60 -15.95
N GLY A 285 -7.12 -3.78 -16.77
CA GLY A 285 -7.99 -2.71 -17.25
C GLY A 285 -7.44 -1.98 -18.49
N ASN A 286 -8.20 -0.99 -18.96
CA ASN A 286 -7.91 -0.18 -20.13
C ASN A 286 -7.62 1.28 -19.71
N PRO A 287 -6.39 1.78 -19.89
CA PRO A 287 -6.04 3.14 -19.48
C PRO A 287 -6.78 4.23 -20.28
N ILE A 288 -7.41 3.90 -21.42
CA ILE A 288 -7.94 4.88 -22.36
C ILE A 288 -9.47 4.80 -22.43
N TYR A 289 -10.02 3.63 -22.76
CA TYR A 289 -11.44 3.48 -23.12
C TYR A 289 -12.33 2.91 -21.99
N SER A 290 -11.87 2.99 -20.74
CA SER A 290 -12.64 2.56 -19.57
C SER A 290 -13.73 3.57 -19.21
N ASP A 291 -14.97 3.40 -19.69
CA ASP A 291 -16.08 4.21 -19.17
C ASP A 291 -16.49 3.73 -17.75
N THR A 292 -15.79 4.27 -16.75
CA THR A 292 -16.10 4.05 -15.32
C THR A 292 -17.08 5.10 -14.77
N SER A 293 -17.81 5.85 -15.61
CA SER A 293 -18.84 6.79 -15.16
C SER A 293 -19.99 6.06 -14.45
N GLN A 294 -20.52 5.00 -15.07
CA GLN A 294 -21.60 4.17 -14.52
C GLN A 294 -21.12 3.12 -13.51
N LYS A 295 -19.83 2.76 -13.52
CA LYS A 295 -19.25 1.71 -12.67
C LYS A 295 -18.41 2.24 -11.51
N GLY A 296 -18.31 3.56 -11.33
CA GLY A 296 -17.42 4.19 -10.34
C GLY A 296 -17.62 3.71 -8.90
N ALA A 297 -18.87 3.46 -8.48
CA ALA A 297 -19.19 2.94 -7.14
C ALA A 297 -18.94 1.42 -6.96
N LEU A 298 -18.52 0.72 -8.03
CA LEU A 298 -18.28 -0.73 -8.04
C LEU A 298 -16.79 -1.09 -8.13
N LEU A 299 -15.91 -0.09 -8.26
CA LEU A 299 -14.46 -0.26 -8.23
C LEU A 299 -13.99 -0.70 -6.82
N PRO A 300 -12.91 -1.47 -6.69
CA PRO A 300 -11.98 -1.90 -7.75
C PRO A 300 -12.38 -3.19 -8.49
N PHE A 301 -11.78 -3.42 -9.66
CA PHE A 301 -11.88 -4.69 -10.43
C PHE A 301 -10.55 -5.44 -10.57
N SER A 302 -9.48 -5.01 -9.91
CA SER A 302 -8.25 -5.79 -9.75
C SER A 302 -8.07 -6.19 -8.29
N PHE A 303 -7.72 -7.46 -8.06
CA PHE A 303 -7.60 -8.04 -6.73
C PHE A 303 -6.32 -8.86 -6.58
N ILE A 304 -5.69 -8.76 -5.41
CA ILE A 304 -4.60 -9.64 -4.99
C ILE A 304 -4.97 -10.16 -3.59
N GLY A 305 -5.19 -11.48 -3.46
CA GLY A 305 -5.72 -12.10 -2.25
C GLY A 305 -7.20 -11.78 -2.01
N LYS A 306 -8.09 -12.57 -2.61
CA LYS A 306 -9.55 -12.37 -2.62
C LYS A 306 -10.30 -13.60 -2.11
N ASP A 307 -11.39 -13.37 -1.37
CA ASP A 307 -12.36 -14.39 -0.93
C ASP A 307 -11.70 -15.59 -0.23
N ALA A 308 -10.77 -15.32 0.70
CA ALA A 308 -9.90 -16.29 1.39
C ALA A 308 -8.85 -17.03 0.51
N GLY A 309 -8.56 -16.49 -0.67
CA GLY A 309 -7.40 -16.83 -1.49
C GLY A 309 -6.13 -16.06 -1.09
N VAL A 310 -4.96 -16.63 -1.42
CA VAL A 310 -3.63 -16.05 -1.19
C VAL A 310 -3.06 -15.56 -2.52
N GLY A 311 -2.71 -14.28 -2.60
CA GLY A 311 -2.22 -13.67 -3.84
C GLY A 311 -0.91 -12.92 -3.65
N THR A 312 0.01 -13.04 -4.61
CA THR A 312 1.24 -12.24 -4.66
C THR A 312 1.51 -11.71 -6.06
N VAL A 313 1.78 -10.42 -6.19
CA VAL A 313 2.33 -9.81 -7.41
C VAL A 313 3.67 -9.18 -7.07
N THR A 314 4.72 -9.57 -7.78
CA THR A 314 6.08 -9.06 -7.56
C THR A 314 6.64 -8.42 -8.82
N VAL A 315 6.83 -7.10 -8.74
CA VAL A 315 7.61 -6.33 -9.73
C VAL A 315 9.08 -6.48 -9.34
N GLN A 316 9.79 -7.37 -10.04
CA GLN A 316 11.17 -7.72 -9.71
C GLN A 316 12.13 -6.55 -9.94
N ALA A 317 13.32 -6.62 -9.33
CA ALA A 317 14.31 -5.55 -9.42
C ALA A 317 14.76 -5.32 -10.88
N THR A 318 14.81 -4.06 -11.30
CA THR A 318 15.27 -3.64 -12.63
C THR A 318 16.74 -3.21 -12.54
N ALA A 319 17.66 -4.02 -13.06
CA ALA A 319 19.09 -3.75 -12.97
C ALA A 319 19.56 -2.55 -13.80
N SER A 320 19.01 -2.37 -15.01
CA SER A 320 19.32 -1.26 -15.94
C SER A 320 18.29 -1.22 -17.07
N GLY A 321 17.97 -0.05 -17.63
CA GLY A 321 17.00 0.07 -18.73
C GLY A 321 15.58 0.37 -18.26
N PHE A 322 14.57 -0.14 -18.97
CA PHE A 322 13.17 0.17 -18.66
C PHE A 322 12.67 -0.58 -17.43
N ALA A 323 11.90 0.08 -16.58
CA ALA A 323 11.34 -0.54 -15.37
C ALA A 323 10.48 -1.78 -15.70
N ASN A 324 10.61 -2.82 -14.88
CA ASN A 324 9.53 -3.80 -14.67
C ASN A 324 8.33 -3.03 -14.10
N GLN A 325 7.11 -3.33 -14.56
CA GLN A 325 5.94 -2.53 -14.17
C GLN A 325 4.63 -3.33 -14.08
N ALA A 326 3.81 -3.01 -13.08
CA ALA A 326 2.45 -3.54 -12.89
C ALA A 326 1.42 -2.40 -12.77
N ASP A 327 0.55 -2.26 -13.77
CA ASP A 327 -0.46 -1.21 -13.80
C ASP A 327 -1.87 -1.77 -13.59
N PHE A 328 -2.66 -1.12 -12.75
CA PHE A 328 -4.03 -1.49 -12.37
C PHE A 328 -4.95 -0.29 -12.63
N HIS A 329 -5.56 -0.26 -13.81
CA HIS A 329 -6.36 0.86 -14.29
C HIS A 329 -7.82 0.86 -13.83
N THR A 330 -8.26 -0.15 -13.10
CA THR A 330 -9.63 -0.25 -12.57
C THR A 330 -9.65 -0.33 -11.04
N GLY A 331 -8.72 0.38 -10.40
CA GLY A 331 -8.43 0.29 -8.98
C GLY A 331 -7.82 -1.07 -8.59
N LEU A 332 -7.26 -1.14 -7.40
CA LEU A 332 -6.66 -2.34 -6.83
C LEU A 332 -7.11 -2.53 -5.38
N ALA A 333 -7.52 -3.74 -5.03
CA ALA A 333 -7.59 -4.17 -3.65
C ALA A 333 -6.57 -5.29 -3.36
N VAL A 334 -5.81 -5.11 -2.29
CA VAL A 334 -4.80 -6.06 -1.79
C VAL A 334 -5.30 -6.58 -0.44
N GLY A 335 -5.79 -7.82 -0.41
CA GLY A 335 -6.55 -8.41 0.70
C GLY A 335 -8.03 -8.01 0.68
N THR A 336 -8.92 -8.93 0.31
CA THR A 336 -10.38 -8.76 0.36
C THR A 336 -11.13 -10.03 0.78
N ASN A 337 -12.24 -9.87 1.49
CA ASN A 337 -13.13 -10.93 1.99
C ASN A 337 -12.37 -12.08 2.67
N GLY A 338 -11.46 -11.76 3.59
CA GLY A 338 -10.63 -12.74 4.27
C GLY A 338 -9.44 -13.28 3.46
N GLY A 339 -9.18 -12.76 2.27
CA GLY A 339 -8.00 -13.08 1.45
C GLY A 339 -6.72 -12.39 1.93
N ASP A 340 -5.59 -13.00 1.62
CA ASP A 340 -4.24 -12.54 1.97
C ASP A 340 -3.52 -12.05 0.71
N GLY A 341 -3.28 -10.74 0.61
CA GLY A 341 -2.72 -10.11 -0.58
C GLY A 341 -1.35 -9.47 -0.36
N VAL A 342 -0.43 -9.66 -1.31
CA VAL A 342 0.88 -8.97 -1.35
C VAL A 342 1.14 -8.33 -2.71
N LEU A 343 1.44 -7.03 -2.73
CA LEU A 343 2.05 -6.33 -3.86
C LEU A 343 3.46 -5.88 -3.48
N ASP A 344 4.46 -6.51 -4.09
CA ASP A 344 5.87 -6.21 -3.91
C ASP A 344 6.43 -5.46 -5.11
N ILE A 345 7.05 -4.31 -4.86
CA ILE A 345 7.71 -3.50 -5.89
C ILE A 345 9.16 -3.29 -5.48
N LEU A 346 10.08 -3.95 -6.17
CA LEU A 346 11.51 -3.97 -5.86
C LEU A 346 12.29 -2.90 -6.65
N ALA A 347 13.59 -2.76 -6.37
CA ALA A 347 14.46 -1.68 -6.85
C ALA A 347 14.28 -1.37 -8.36
N GLY A 348 14.01 -0.11 -8.69
CA GLY A 348 13.79 0.37 -10.05
C GLY A 348 12.46 -0.04 -10.69
N GLY A 349 11.64 -0.86 -10.02
CA GLY A 349 10.32 -1.27 -10.46
C GLY A 349 9.26 -0.18 -10.28
N LYS A 350 8.15 -0.30 -11.02
CA LYS A 350 7.04 0.65 -10.98
C LYS A 350 5.68 -0.03 -10.81
N SER A 351 4.73 0.69 -10.23
CA SER A 351 3.31 0.34 -10.32
C SER A 351 2.44 1.59 -10.36
N LEU A 352 1.43 1.60 -11.23
CA LEU A 352 0.37 2.60 -11.25
C LEU A 352 -0.96 1.96 -10.84
N VAL A 353 -1.69 2.61 -9.94
CA VAL A 353 -3.07 2.27 -9.58
C VAL A 353 -3.95 3.49 -9.90
N SER A 354 -4.92 3.32 -10.80
CA SER A 354 -5.86 4.38 -11.20
C SER A 354 -7.31 3.88 -11.28
N ASN A 355 -8.29 4.79 -11.22
CA ASN A 355 -9.73 4.46 -11.29
C ASN A 355 -10.31 4.58 -12.72
N GLY A 356 -9.47 4.34 -13.71
CA GLY A 356 -9.78 4.43 -15.14
C GLY A 356 -9.47 5.79 -15.73
N SER A 357 -9.86 5.95 -16.99
CA SER A 357 -9.82 7.20 -17.74
C SER A 357 -11.16 7.96 -17.69
N THR A 358 -11.15 9.27 -17.93
CA THR A 358 -12.35 10.10 -18.13
C THR A 358 -12.70 10.26 -19.62
N TYR A 359 -12.65 9.18 -20.40
CA TYR A 359 -12.91 9.23 -21.84
C TYR A 359 -14.38 9.56 -22.15
N GLY A 360 -14.59 10.58 -22.98
CA GLY A 360 -15.91 11.19 -23.17
C GLY A 360 -16.33 12.07 -21.99
N SER A 361 -17.29 12.97 -22.22
CA SER A 361 -17.71 13.97 -21.22
C SER A 361 -18.36 13.39 -19.94
N ALA A 362 -18.56 12.07 -19.87
CA ALA A 362 -19.18 11.38 -18.74
C ALA A 362 -18.24 11.19 -17.53
N GLY A 363 -16.93 11.39 -17.69
CA GLY A 363 -15.96 11.20 -16.61
C GLY A 363 -15.56 12.46 -15.83
N ILE A 364 -15.82 13.66 -16.37
CA ILE A 364 -15.33 14.96 -15.85
C ILE A 364 -16.47 15.68 -15.13
N CYS A 365 -16.22 16.28 -13.97
CA CYS A 365 -17.22 17.06 -13.25
C CYS A 365 -17.63 18.30 -14.06
N GLN A 366 -18.93 18.52 -14.19
CA GLN A 366 -19.52 19.66 -14.88
C GLN A 366 -20.47 20.43 -13.96
N ALA A 367 -20.29 21.74 -13.90
CA ALA A 367 -21.06 22.64 -13.03
C ALA A 367 -22.58 22.62 -13.26
N ASN A 368 -23.03 22.26 -14.46
CA ASN A 368 -24.43 22.21 -14.86
C ASN A 368 -25.09 20.83 -14.69
N ASN A 369 -24.36 19.78 -14.28
CA ASN A 369 -24.90 18.42 -14.16
C ASN A 369 -24.24 17.61 -13.04
N SER A 370 -24.28 18.11 -11.81
CA SER A 370 -23.59 17.51 -10.65
C SER A 370 -24.05 16.08 -10.28
N ALA A 371 -25.21 15.63 -10.76
CA ALA A 371 -25.78 14.33 -10.45
C ALA A 371 -25.10 13.13 -11.15
N GLN A 372 -24.19 13.37 -12.10
CA GLN A 372 -23.45 12.31 -12.82
C GLN A 372 -22.12 11.89 -12.15
N TYR A 373 -21.77 12.44 -10.98
CA TYR A 373 -20.43 12.26 -10.39
C TYR A 373 -20.46 11.51 -9.05
N PRO A 374 -20.42 10.16 -9.05
CA PRO A 374 -20.00 9.44 -7.86
C PRO A 374 -18.55 9.82 -7.55
N ILE A 375 -18.27 10.22 -6.30
CA ILE A 375 -16.91 10.31 -5.79
C ILE A 375 -16.27 8.95 -6.00
N ALA A 376 -15.12 8.91 -6.67
CA ALA A 376 -14.43 7.65 -6.91
C ALA A 376 -13.98 7.05 -5.57
N PRO A 377 -14.17 5.74 -5.33
CA PRO A 377 -13.64 5.08 -4.14
C PRO A 377 -12.10 5.17 -4.14
N ALA A 378 -11.48 4.91 -3.00
CA ALA A 378 -10.02 4.90 -2.90
C ALA A 378 -9.42 3.92 -3.92
N SER A 379 -8.55 4.41 -4.79
CA SER A 379 -8.00 3.67 -5.91
C SER A 379 -7.20 2.45 -5.46
N LEU A 380 -6.53 2.57 -4.32
CA LEU A 380 -5.80 1.48 -3.66
C LEU A 380 -6.44 1.18 -2.31
N LEU A 381 -7.01 -0.02 -2.18
CA LEU A 381 -7.48 -0.59 -0.92
C LEU A 381 -6.45 -1.61 -0.40
N ILE A 382 -6.05 -1.49 0.86
CA ILE A 382 -5.12 -2.43 1.52
C ILE A 382 -5.82 -2.99 2.75
N SER A 383 -6.19 -4.28 2.70
CA SER A 383 -7.17 -4.93 3.58
C SER A 383 -8.52 -4.22 3.55
N ALA A 384 -9.41 -4.62 2.63
CA ALA A 384 -10.69 -3.95 2.42
C ALA A 384 -11.73 -4.20 3.54
N ASP A 385 -11.49 -5.19 4.41
CA ASP A 385 -12.37 -5.58 5.51
C ASP A 385 -11.54 -5.98 6.76
N SER A 386 -12.19 -6.37 7.86
CA SER A 386 -11.48 -6.72 9.11
C SER A 386 -11.00 -8.16 9.22
N THR A 387 -11.18 -8.98 8.17
CA THR A 387 -10.75 -10.39 8.12
C THR A 387 -9.65 -10.66 7.10
N ALA A 388 -9.51 -9.82 6.07
CA ALA A 388 -8.43 -9.87 5.11
C ALA A 388 -7.07 -9.45 5.71
N THR A 389 -5.98 -9.78 5.01
CA THR A 389 -4.68 -9.13 5.21
C THR A 389 -4.12 -8.60 3.89
N GLY A 390 -3.51 -7.42 3.94
CA GLY A 390 -3.03 -6.73 2.75
C GLY A 390 -1.68 -6.07 3.00
N LEU A 391 -0.69 -6.36 2.16
CA LEU A 391 0.64 -5.78 2.23
C LEU A 391 1.01 -5.17 0.87
N VAL A 392 1.29 -3.87 0.86
CA VAL A 392 1.89 -3.19 -0.29
C VAL A 392 3.25 -2.66 0.12
N ARG A 393 4.31 -3.15 -0.52
CA ARG A 393 5.69 -2.82 -0.18
C ARG A 393 6.40 -2.23 -1.41
N ALA A 394 6.81 -0.97 -1.29
CA ALA A 394 7.72 -0.33 -2.25
C ALA A 394 9.12 -0.26 -1.62
N SER A 395 10.10 -0.95 -2.21
CA SER A 395 11.46 -1.01 -1.69
C SER A 395 12.52 -0.89 -2.79
N GLY A 396 13.54 -0.06 -2.54
CA GLY A 396 14.73 0.07 -3.40
C GLY A 396 14.81 1.37 -4.18
N SER A 397 16.03 1.74 -4.54
CA SER A 397 16.31 2.97 -5.28
C SER A 397 15.60 2.97 -6.63
N GLY A 398 15.00 4.10 -7.00
CA GLY A 398 14.24 4.26 -8.24
C GLY A 398 12.84 3.64 -8.26
N THR A 399 12.46 2.90 -7.20
CA THR A 399 11.14 2.27 -7.08
C THR A 399 10.02 3.31 -6.95
N GLN A 400 8.92 3.14 -7.69
CA GLN A 400 7.76 4.04 -7.63
C GLN A 400 6.43 3.29 -7.53
N LEU A 401 5.62 3.67 -6.53
CA LEU A 401 4.18 3.35 -6.48
C LEU A 401 3.41 4.65 -6.72
N LEU A 402 2.55 4.65 -7.74
CA LEU A 402 1.78 5.81 -8.19
C LEU A 402 0.29 5.51 -7.99
N VAL A 403 -0.43 6.35 -7.26
CA VAL A 403 -1.87 6.17 -6.96
C VAL A 403 -2.65 7.42 -7.37
N SER A 404 -3.46 7.31 -8.42
CA SER A 404 -4.31 8.39 -8.94
C SER A 404 -5.79 8.03 -8.96
N GLY A 405 -6.67 9.01 -9.11
CA GLY A 405 -8.09 8.78 -9.31
C GLY A 405 -8.39 8.42 -10.77
N LYS A 406 -9.51 8.91 -11.30
CA LYS A 406 -9.79 8.85 -12.75
C LYS A 406 -8.84 9.81 -13.47
N SER A 407 -8.15 9.32 -14.48
CA SER A 407 -7.14 10.11 -15.22
C SER A 407 -7.77 10.76 -16.46
N PRO A 408 -7.62 12.07 -16.71
CA PRO A 408 -7.96 12.63 -18.01
C PRO A 408 -7.15 11.97 -19.12
N SER A 409 -7.85 11.50 -20.16
CA SER A 409 -7.27 10.97 -21.40
C SER A 409 -7.35 12.03 -22.49
N GLU A 410 -6.24 12.69 -22.81
CA GLU A 410 -6.20 13.82 -23.73
C GLU A 410 -5.50 13.45 -25.05
N TYR A 411 -6.14 13.76 -26.18
CA TYR A 411 -5.54 13.65 -27.52
C TYR A 411 -4.80 14.93 -27.93
N ASP A 412 -5.04 16.04 -27.23
CA ASP A 412 -4.34 17.31 -27.42
C ASP A 412 -3.31 17.46 -26.28
N PRO A 413 -2.00 17.46 -26.55
CA PRO A 413 -1.00 17.69 -25.51
C PRO A 413 -1.02 19.13 -24.96
N SER A 414 -1.64 20.08 -25.65
CA SER A 414 -1.69 21.49 -25.27
C SER A 414 -2.83 21.85 -24.29
N SER A 415 -3.79 20.94 -24.04
CA SER A 415 -4.77 21.16 -22.98
C SER A 415 -4.14 21.11 -21.59
N VAL A 416 -4.73 21.87 -20.66
CA VAL A 416 -4.38 21.84 -19.24
C VAL A 416 -5.37 20.92 -18.53
N SER A 417 -4.85 19.91 -17.84
CA SER A 417 -5.70 18.99 -17.06
C SER A 417 -6.21 19.68 -15.80
N LEU A 418 -7.52 19.67 -15.63
CA LEU A 418 -8.19 20.18 -14.43
C LEU A 418 -8.12 19.13 -13.31
N ILE A 419 -7.58 19.51 -12.16
CA ILE A 419 -7.63 18.73 -10.93
C ILE A 419 -9.01 18.93 -10.30
N GLN A 420 -9.79 17.86 -10.31
CA GLN A 420 -11.11 17.73 -9.71
C GLN A 420 -11.12 16.57 -8.70
N GLU A 421 -12.08 16.51 -7.78
CA GLU A 421 -12.06 15.57 -6.64
C GLU A 421 -11.92 14.09 -7.07
N HIS A 422 -12.59 13.66 -8.15
CA HIS A 422 -12.50 12.28 -8.64
C HIS A 422 -11.15 11.91 -9.29
N SER A 423 -10.35 12.92 -9.67
CA SER A 423 -9.06 12.71 -10.34
C SER A 423 -7.94 12.44 -9.34
N ILE A 424 -8.17 12.85 -8.09
CA ILE A 424 -7.28 12.68 -6.95
C ILE A 424 -7.38 11.23 -6.47
N GLY A 425 -6.25 10.53 -6.48
CA GLY A 425 -6.12 9.19 -5.95
C GLY A 425 -6.16 9.20 -4.43
N GLN A 426 -6.62 8.10 -3.86
CA GLN A 426 -6.63 7.91 -2.41
C GLN A 426 -6.14 6.51 -2.10
N VAL A 427 -5.40 6.38 -1.00
CA VAL A 427 -5.06 5.07 -0.42
C VAL A 427 -5.91 4.88 0.83
N GLN A 428 -6.63 3.77 0.93
CA GLN A 428 -7.35 3.38 2.15
C GLN A 428 -6.76 2.09 2.69
N ILE A 429 -6.34 2.11 3.96
CA ILE A 429 -5.77 0.97 4.67
C ILE A 429 -6.76 0.57 5.77
N GLY A 430 -7.23 -0.67 5.75
CA GLY A 430 -8.10 -1.25 6.77
C GLY A 430 -7.33 -1.99 7.87
N SER A 431 -8.06 -2.76 8.67
CA SER A 431 -7.45 -3.54 9.77
C SER A 431 -6.52 -4.61 9.21
N GLY A 432 -5.33 -4.78 9.81
CA GLY A 432 -4.32 -5.72 9.31
C GLY A 432 -3.62 -5.28 8.01
N GLY A 433 -4.06 -4.20 7.35
CA GLY A 433 -3.41 -3.67 6.16
C GLY A 433 -2.11 -2.92 6.47
N SER A 434 -1.12 -3.01 5.57
CA SER A 434 0.13 -2.25 5.68
C SER A 434 0.63 -1.70 4.35
N LEU A 435 0.96 -0.41 4.34
CA LEU A 435 1.72 0.26 3.27
C LEU A 435 3.16 0.51 3.76
N VAL A 436 4.14 -0.04 3.07
CA VAL A 436 5.57 0.03 3.43
C VAL A 436 6.35 0.79 2.36
N THR A 437 7.16 1.76 2.78
CA THR A 437 8.11 2.48 1.92
C THR A 437 9.54 2.39 2.49
N ALA A 438 10.46 1.83 1.72
CA ALA A 438 11.80 1.47 2.16
C ALA A 438 12.87 1.75 1.10
N VAL A 439 14.11 1.96 1.55
CA VAL A 439 15.34 2.03 0.73
C VAL A 439 15.16 2.98 -0.47
N ASP A 440 14.90 4.26 -0.21
CA ASP A 440 14.72 5.32 -1.23
C ASP A 440 13.54 5.14 -2.21
N ALA A 441 12.67 4.13 -2.02
CA ALA A 441 11.44 3.99 -2.79
C ALA A 441 10.51 5.20 -2.57
N THR A 442 9.72 5.57 -3.58
CA THR A 442 8.77 6.69 -3.48
C THR A 442 7.35 6.24 -3.77
N VAL A 443 6.46 6.41 -2.79
CA VAL A 443 5.01 6.30 -2.98
C VAL A 443 4.46 7.70 -3.30
N LYS A 444 3.63 7.84 -4.34
CA LYS A 444 3.01 9.11 -4.73
C LYS A 444 1.49 8.95 -4.80
N VAL A 445 0.76 9.80 -4.10
CA VAL A 445 -0.71 9.81 -4.08
C VAL A 445 -1.19 11.18 -4.58
N GLY A 446 -1.93 11.18 -5.67
CA GLY A 446 -2.31 12.43 -6.35
C GLY A 446 -3.01 12.22 -7.69
N VAL A 447 -2.57 12.89 -8.75
CA VAL A 447 -3.23 12.88 -10.06
C VAL A 447 -2.32 12.36 -11.17
N ASN A 448 -2.94 11.76 -12.19
CA ASN A 448 -2.26 11.26 -13.39
C ASN A 448 -2.95 11.80 -14.64
N ARG A 449 -2.17 12.27 -15.62
CA ARG A 449 -2.63 12.70 -16.94
C ARG A 449 -2.14 11.69 -17.96
N ILE A 450 -3.08 11.09 -18.69
CA ILE A 450 -2.80 10.18 -19.80
C ILE A 450 -2.93 11.00 -21.07
N TYR A 451 -1.87 11.09 -21.89
CA TYR A 451 -1.97 11.80 -23.16
C TYR A 451 -1.32 11.05 -24.31
N TYR A 452 -1.90 11.26 -25.49
CA TYR A 452 -1.49 10.65 -26.74
C TYR A 452 -0.20 11.30 -27.27
N GLN A 453 0.72 10.47 -27.74
CA GLN A 453 1.94 10.87 -28.44
C GLN A 453 2.16 9.99 -29.66
N THR A 454 3.02 10.46 -30.56
CA THR A 454 3.51 9.71 -31.71
C THR A 454 5.03 9.65 -31.62
N SER A 455 5.61 8.46 -31.70
CA SER A 455 7.07 8.29 -31.70
C SER A 455 7.68 8.75 -33.03
N PRO A 456 9.02 8.96 -33.11
CA PRO A 456 9.67 9.43 -34.34
C PRO A 456 9.49 8.54 -35.58
N ASP A 457 9.11 7.27 -35.39
CA ASP A 457 8.77 6.31 -36.45
C ASP A 457 7.29 6.35 -36.89
N GLY A 458 6.46 7.18 -36.26
CA GLY A 458 5.03 7.30 -36.55
C GLY A 458 4.12 6.42 -35.66
N THR A 459 4.67 5.63 -34.73
CA THR A 459 3.86 4.74 -33.87
C THR A 459 3.08 5.54 -32.82
N PRO A 460 1.76 5.33 -32.67
CA PRO A 460 0.99 5.97 -31.61
C PRO A 460 1.23 5.29 -30.26
N PHE A 461 1.43 6.08 -29.22
CA PHE A 461 1.53 5.61 -27.84
C PHE A 461 0.86 6.57 -26.86
N PHE A 462 0.62 6.11 -25.64
CA PHE A 462 0.17 6.97 -24.54
C PHE A 462 1.27 7.03 -23.49
N THR A 463 1.41 8.20 -22.86
CA THR A 463 2.31 8.38 -21.72
C THR A 463 1.61 9.06 -20.56
N ASN A 464 2.21 8.92 -19.38
CA ASN A 464 1.66 9.31 -18.10
C ASN A 464 2.50 10.42 -17.48
N THR A 465 1.89 11.57 -17.20
CA THR A 465 2.46 12.60 -16.33
C THR A 465 1.78 12.52 -14.97
N PHE A 466 2.56 12.29 -13.91
CA PHE A 466 2.04 12.09 -12.56
C PHE A 466 2.46 13.22 -11.61
N LEU A 467 1.51 13.69 -10.78
CA LEU A 467 1.73 14.65 -9.71
C LEU A 467 1.30 14.03 -8.37
N GLY A 468 2.26 13.75 -7.48
CA GLY A 468 2.00 13.33 -6.10
C GLY A 468 1.80 14.53 -5.17
N GLY A 469 1.36 14.28 -3.92
CA GLY A 469 1.22 15.31 -2.89
C GLY A 469 -0.17 15.97 -2.80
N VAL A 470 -1.15 15.53 -3.59
CA VAL A 470 -2.52 16.09 -3.58
C VAL A 470 -3.59 15.09 -3.12
N GLY A 471 -3.26 13.79 -3.01
CA GLY A 471 -4.20 12.76 -2.54
C GLY A 471 -3.87 12.21 -1.14
N PRO A 472 -4.87 11.87 -0.31
CA PRO A 472 -4.67 11.42 1.07
C PRO A 472 -4.29 9.94 1.20
N VAL A 473 -3.60 9.60 2.30
CA VAL A 473 -3.49 8.23 2.82
C VAL A 473 -4.34 8.12 4.08
N ASN A 474 -5.39 7.31 4.02
CA ASN A 474 -6.32 7.06 5.12
C ASN A 474 -6.04 5.70 5.76
N VAL A 475 -5.96 5.66 7.09
CA VAL A 475 -5.61 4.45 7.86
C VAL A 475 -6.66 4.20 8.94
N ALA A 476 -7.38 3.10 8.84
CA ALA A 476 -8.46 2.70 9.74
C ALA A 476 -8.13 1.43 10.52
N GLY A 477 -8.83 1.20 11.63
CA GLY A 477 -8.65 -0.01 12.46
C GLY A 477 -7.21 -0.19 12.91
N THR A 478 -6.67 -1.40 12.79
CA THR A 478 -5.26 -1.74 13.10
C THR A 478 -4.28 -1.52 11.94
N GLY A 479 -4.71 -0.87 10.86
CA GLY A 479 -3.88 -0.63 9.67
C GLY A 479 -2.64 0.21 9.96
N SER A 480 -1.63 0.12 9.09
CA SER A 480 -0.37 0.85 9.26
C SER A 480 0.25 1.44 7.99
N VAL A 481 0.92 2.58 8.15
CA VAL A 481 1.93 3.10 7.20
C VAL A 481 3.30 2.93 7.84
N VAL A 482 4.28 2.43 7.10
CA VAL A 482 5.62 2.09 7.61
C VAL A 482 6.70 2.75 6.76
N TYR A 483 7.59 3.49 7.42
CA TYR A 483 8.85 3.97 6.86
C TYR A 483 9.99 3.08 7.37
N GLY A 484 10.72 2.44 6.43
CA GLY A 484 11.67 1.39 6.74
C GLY A 484 11.01 0.02 6.62
N SER A 485 11.19 -0.88 7.61
CA SER A 485 10.62 -2.24 7.55
C SER A 485 9.44 -2.46 8.49
N GLU A 486 8.45 -3.19 8.00
CA GLU A 486 7.34 -3.76 8.76
C GLU A 486 7.78 -4.85 9.77
N THR A 487 8.91 -5.50 9.51
CA THR A 487 9.51 -6.57 10.32
C THR A 487 10.23 -6.04 11.57
N ALA A 488 10.90 -6.91 12.33
CA ALA A 488 11.73 -6.50 13.46
C ALA A 488 13.07 -5.85 13.04
N THR A 489 13.55 -6.12 11.83
CA THR A 489 14.85 -5.64 11.34
C THR A 489 14.66 -4.36 10.55
N ALA A 490 15.21 -3.25 11.03
CA ALA A 490 15.09 -1.95 10.38
C ALA A 490 15.77 -1.91 8.99
N ALA A 491 15.23 -1.11 8.08
CA ALA A 491 15.77 -0.85 6.73
C ALA A 491 15.93 0.66 6.48
N ALA A 492 16.63 1.10 5.43
CA ALA A 492 16.63 2.53 5.09
C ALA A 492 15.19 3.01 4.82
N PRO A 493 14.80 4.25 5.17
CA PRO A 493 13.44 4.74 4.92
C PRO A 493 13.22 4.99 3.42
N GLY A 494 11.97 4.88 2.98
CA GLY A 494 11.52 5.44 1.71
C GLY A 494 10.84 6.81 1.90
N LYS A 495 10.15 7.27 0.87
CA LYS A 495 9.39 8.53 0.82
C LYS A 495 7.92 8.29 0.50
N ILE A 496 7.04 9.14 1.02
CA ILE A 496 5.65 9.29 0.55
C ILE A 496 5.43 10.75 0.11
N GLU A 497 4.76 10.95 -1.02
CA GLU A 497 4.30 12.24 -1.54
C GLU A 497 2.76 12.20 -1.58
N ALA A 498 2.13 12.62 -0.47
CA ALA A 498 0.69 12.61 -0.27
C ALA A 498 0.22 13.96 0.33
N LEU A 499 -1.08 14.24 0.25
CA LEU A 499 -1.72 15.39 0.88
C LEU A 499 -1.52 15.37 2.40
N GLN A 500 -1.82 14.23 3.02
CA GLN A 500 -1.73 13.99 4.46
C GLN A 500 -1.76 12.49 4.75
N ILE A 501 -1.36 12.10 5.96
CA ILE A 501 -1.66 10.79 6.55
C ILE A 501 -2.76 11.00 7.60
N ASN A 502 -3.88 10.31 7.45
CA ASN A 502 -5.05 10.40 8.31
C ASN A 502 -5.23 9.10 9.09
N LEU A 503 -4.96 9.13 10.39
CA LEU A 503 -5.13 7.99 11.29
C LEU A 503 -6.55 8.01 11.88
N GLN A 504 -7.47 7.38 11.17
CA GLN A 504 -8.93 7.38 11.39
C GLN A 504 -9.38 6.55 12.61
N SER A 505 -8.47 5.89 13.32
CA SER A 505 -8.79 5.14 14.54
C SER A 505 -7.64 5.17 15.55
N ALA A 506 -7.96 5.01 16.84
CA ALA A 506 -6.98 5.01 17.93
C ALA A 506 -5.94 3.88 17.86
N THR A 507 -6.20 2.82 17.08
CA THR A 507 -5.28 1.70 16.85
C THR A 507 -4.52 1.77 15.53
N ALA A 508 -4.84 2.74 14.65
CA ALA A 508 -4.15 2.93 13.37
C ALA A 508 -2.75 3.48 13.61
N GLN A 509 -1.74 3.05 12.85
CA GLN A 509 -0.34 3.34 13.15
C GLN A 509 0.41 4.01 12.00
N LEU A 510 1.19 5.04 12.32
CA LEU A 510 2.33 5.47 11.51
C LEU A 510 3.60 5.00 12.21
N ARG A 511 4.35 4.09 11.56
CA ARG A 511 5.49 3.38 12.15
C ARG A 511 6.80 3.82 11.48
N PHE A 512 7.79 4.10 12.31
CA PHE A 512 9.16 4.39 11.90
C PHE A 512 10.09 3.28 12.41
N ASN A 513 10.58 2.45 11.49
CA ASN A 513 11.49 1.36 11.80
C ASN A 513 12.62 1.32 10.77
N HIS A 514 13.52 2.30 10.90
CA HIS A 514 14.52 2.55 9.89
C HIS A 514 15.95 2.65 10.43
N THR A 515 16.94 2.60 9.53
CA THR A 515 18.37 2.62 9.86
C THR A 515 19.02 4.00 9.72
N GLY A 516 18.28 4.99 9.21
CA GLY A 516 18.80 6.30 8.85
C GLY A 516 18.23 7.46 9.68
N ASN A 517 18.41 8.66 9.15
CA ASN A 517 17.72 9.86 9.62
C ASN A 517 16.54 10.15 8.67
N LEU A 518 15.35 10.36 9.22
CA LEU A 518 14.14 10.71 8.49
C LEU A 518 13.61 12.05 8.99
N ASN A 519 13.45 13.03 8.09
CA ASN A 519 12.69 14.24 8.39
C ASN A 519 11.24 14.06 7.93
N PHE A 520 10.34 13.72 8.85
CA PHE A 520 8.93 13.53 8.56
C PHE A 520 8.22 14.89 8.52
N ASN A 521 7.85 15.32 7.32
CA ASN A 521 7.22 16.63 7.08
C ASN A 521 5.86 16.56 6.36
N LEU A 522 5.25 15.38 6.26
CA LEU A 522 3.86 15.29 5.81
C LEU A 522 2.90 15.72 6.93
N PRO A 523 1.76 16.33 6.60
CA PRO A 523 0.71 16.52 7.59
C PRO A 523 0.17 15.19 8.10
N LEU A 524 -0.01 15.10 9.41
CA LEU A 524 -0.59 13.99 10.15
C LEU A 524 -1.88 14.50 10.82
N VAL A 525 -2.96 13.75 10.67
CA VAL A 525 -4.25 14.07 11.29
C VAL A 525 -4.90 12.82 11.90
N GLY A 526 -5.87 13.02 12.79
CA GLY A 526 -6.64 11.93 13.42
C GLY A 526 -6.11 11.53 14.79
N THR A 527 -6.43 10.31 15.24
CA THR A 527 -6.34 9.88 16.65
C THR A 527 -5.49 8.63 16.89
N GLY A 528 -4.81 8.11 15.86
CA GLY A 528 -3.98 6.91 15.96
C GLY A 528 -2.64 7.08 16.69
N GLN A 529 -1.72 6.16 16.45
CA GLN A 529 -0.43 6.08 17.15
C GLN A 529 0.75 6.38 16.21
N LEU A 530 1.67 7.22 16.68
CA LEU A 530 2.98 7.42 16.07
C LEU A 530 4.00 6.55 16.79
N VAL A 531 4.58 5.57 16.10
CA VAL A 531 5.39 4.50 16.72
C VAL A 531 6.83 4.55 16.24
N GLN A 532 7.77 4.91 17.12
CA GLN A 532 9.20 4.88 16.83
C GLN A 532 9.80 3.54 17.30
N GLN A 533 10.47 2.82 16.39
CA GLN A 533 11.09 1.52 16.68
C GLN A 533 12.61 1.53 16.48
N SER A 534 13.11 2.23 15.45
CA SER A 534 14.54 2.31 15.11
C SER A 534 14.83 3.56 14.27
N GLY A 535 16.09 4.00 14.29
CA GLY A 535 16.57 5.16 13.54
C GLY A 535 16.20 6.48 14.21
N THR A 536 16.54 7.59 13.55
CA THR A 536 16.28 8.95 14.05
C THR A 536 15.20 9.59 13.21
N THR A 537 14.01 9.81 13.76
CA THR A 537 12.92 10.51 13.08
C THR A 537 12.75 11.90 13.68
N VAL A 538 12.85 12.94 12.85
CA VAL A 538 12.48 14.31 13.21
C VAL A 538 11.06 14.56 12.72
N VAL A 539 10.14 14.94 13.62
CA VAL A 539 8.81 15.41 13.24
C VAL A 539 8.94 16.90 12.90
N SER A 540 8.85 17.24 11.62
CA SER A 540 9.08 18.62 11.17
C SER A 540 7.90 19.52 11.57
N PRO A 541 8.16 20.69 12.19
CA PRO A 541 7.14 21.73 12.39
C PRO A 541 6.84 22.48 11.08
N THR A 542 7.78 22.48 10.13
CA THR A 542 7.58 23.01 8.78
C THR A 542 7.16 21.85 7.87
N LEU A 543 5.89 21.83 7.49
CA LEU A 543 5.37 20.79 6.62
C LEU A 543 5.85 20.98 5.18
N ALA A 544 5.83 19.90 4.41
CA ALA A 544 5.72 20.02 2.97
C ALA A 544 4.45 20.83 2.67
N GLY A 545 4.57 21.86 1.83
CA GLY A 545 3.39 22.55 1.30
C GLY A 545 2.73 21.74 0.19
N LEU A 546 1.63 22.26 -0.35
CA LEU A 546 1.10 21.77 -1.62
C LEU A 546 2.21 21.73 -2.69
N PRO A 547 2.26 20.66 -3.51
CA PRO A 547 3.23 20.56 -4.59
C PRO A 547 3.01 21.70 -5.59
N ALA A 548 4.11 22.30 -6.07
CA ALA A 548 4.02 23.34 -7.09
C ALA A 548 3.40 22.75 -8.37
N LEU A 549 2.24 23.30 -8.77
CA LEU A 549 1.61 22.93 -10.04
C LEU A 549 2.37 23.58 -11.19
N ASP A 550 2.71 22.80 -12.22
CA ASP A 550 3.06 23.35 -13.53
C ASP A 550 1.78 23.89 -14.20
N PRO A 551 1.61 25.22 -14.37
CA PRO A 551 0.38 25.79 -14.90
C PRO A 551 0.17 25.52 -16.40
N ALA A 552 1.15 24.93 -17.10
CA ALA A 552 0.99 24.42 -18.46
C ALA A 552 0.40 23.00 -18.50
N VAL A 553 0.43 22.26 -17.38
CA VAL A 553 -0.04 20.86 -17.30
C VAL A 553 -1.25 20.73 -16.36
N TRP A 554 -1.23 21.43 -15.23
CA TRP A 554 -2.13 21.24 -14.10
C TRP A 554 -2.73 22.55 -13.58
N LYS A 555 -4.05 22.58 -13.39
CA LYS A 555 -4.75 23.63 -12.63
C LYS A 555 -5.84 23.00 -11.76
N PHE A 556 -6.06 23.50 -10.56
CA PHE A 556 -7.29 23.18 -9.83
C PHE A 556 -8.50 23.72 -10.59
N ASP A 557 -9.59 22.97 -10.62
CA ASP A 557 -10.87 23.52 -11.05
C ASP A 557 -11.34 24.60 -10.06
N THR A 558 -11.85 25.71 -10.60
CA THR A 558 -12.35 26.86 -9.85
C THR A 558 -13.86 26.99 -9.91
N VAL A 559 -14.56 26.11 -10.62
CA VAL A 559 -16.02 26.16 -10.83
C VAL A 559 -16.72 25.21 -9.86
N ALA A 560 -17.59 25.73 -9.00
CA ALA A 560 -18.41 24.90 -8.11
C ALA A 560 -19.41 24.04 -8.92
N PRO A 561 -19.66 22.77 -8.52
CA PRO A 561 -19.16 22.07 -7.34
C PRO A 561 -17.86 21.26 -7.59
N CYS A 562 -17.16 21.50 -8.68
CA CYS A 562 -16.03 20.69 -9.14
C CYS A 562 -14.67 21.06 -8.49
N VAL A 563 -14.61 22.16 -7.75
CA VAL A 563 -13.47 22.57 -6.92
C VAL A 563 -13.14 21.46 -5.92
N PRO A 564 -11.94 20.85 -5.97
CA PRO A 564 -11.57 19.78 -5.04
C PRO A 564 -11.26 20.35 -3.65
N ALA A 565 -11.46 19.55 -2.59
CA ALA A 565 -11.28 20.01 -1.21
C ALA A 565 -9.86 20.52 -0.92
N VAL A 566 -8.85 19.91 -1.55
CA VAL A 566 -7.44 20.27 -1.45
C VAL A 566 -7.11 21.68 -1.98
N ALA A 567 -7.94 22.25 -2.86
CA ALA A 567 -7.73 23.60 -3.41
C ALA A 567 -8.10 24.72 -2.41
N THR A 568 -8.92 24.41 -1.39
CA THR A 568 -9.41 25.38 -0.39
C THR A 568 -9.04 25.01 1.04
N SER A 569 -8.66 23.75 1.28
CA SER A 569 -8.24 23.25 2.59
C SER A 569 -6.98 22.38 2.47
N TYR A 570 -5.87 22.87 3.01
CA TYR A 570 -4.61 22.14 3.15
C TYR A 570 -4.13 22.24 4.60
N PRO A 571 -3.75 21.15 5.27
CA PRO A 571 -3.20 21.22 6.61
C PRO A 571 -1.85 21.97 6.61
N VAL A 572 -1.75 23.05 7.39
CA VAL A 572 -0.54 23.90 7.45
C VAL A 572 0.42 23.54 8.60
N ASP A 573 -0.06 22.75 9.56
CA ASP A 573 0.66 22.27 10.73
C ASP A 573 0.13 20.88 11.16
N GLN A 574 0.69 20.32 12.25
CA GLN A 574 0.27 19.03 12.81
C GLN A 574 -0.87 19.17 13.85
N SER A 575 -1.58 20.31 13.93
CA SER A 575 -2.62 20.53 14.95
C SER A 575 -3.83 19.59 14.81
N GLY A 576 -4.03 19.03 13.63
CA GLY A 576 -5.07 18.02 13.36
C GLY A 576 -4.76 16.62 13.93
N PHE A 577 -3.56 16.39 14.50
CA PHE A 577 -3.22 15.13 15.17
C PHE A 577 -3.50 15.19 16.68
N ALA A 578 -4.49 14.42 17.12
CA ALA A 578 -4.89 14.24 18.52
C ALA A 578 -4.68 12.78 18.98
N GLY A 579 -3.61 12.14 18.51
CA GLY A 579 -3.28 10.74 18.79
C GLY A 579 -2.31 10.55 19.95
N GLY A 580 -1.61 9.41 19.94
CA GLY A 580 -0.59 9.05 20.92
C GLY A 580 0.80 8.79 20.31
N LEU A 581 1.83 8.84 21.17
CA LEU A 581 3.21 8.46 20.83
C LEU A 581 3.60 7.13 21.51
N ASP A 582 4.34 6.27 20.82
CA ASP A 582 4.96 5.06 21.39
C ASP A 582 6.43 4.93 20.94
N VAL A 583 7.35 5.29 21.83
CA VAL A 583 8.80 5.34 21.59
C VAL A 583 9.46 4.08 22.15
N ARG A 584 9.63 3.09 21.28
CA ARG A 584 10.12 1.74 21.59
C ARG A 584 11.63 1.56 21.39
N GLY A 585 12.22 2.30 20.46
CA GLY A 585 13.65 2.30 20.16
C GLY A 585 14.02 3.47 19.25
N GLY A 586 15.31 3.65 18.95
CA GLY A 586 15.79 4.78 18.16
C GLY A 586 15.56 6.14 18.85
N VAL A 587 15.46 7.21 18.06
CA VAL A 587 15.22 8.57 18.52
C VAL A 587 14.01 9.16 17.77
N LEU A 588 13.03 9.68 18.50
CA LEU A 588 11.97 10.54 17.94
C LEU A 588 12.22 11.97 18.44
N GLN A 589 12.42 12.91 17.52
CA GLN A 589 12.74 14.31 17.83
C GLN A 589 11.57 15.24 17.53
N LEU A 590 11.23 16.10 18.49
CA LEU A 590 10.28 17.20 18.39
C LEU A 590 11.07 18.52 18.46
N PRO A 591 11.54 19.08 17.32
CA PRO A 591 12.55 20.14 17.27
C PRO A 591 12.00 21.57 17.43
N ALA A 592 10.71 21.75 17.69
CA ALA A 592 10.11 23.05 18.01
C ALA A 592 9.01 22.92 19.06
N THR A 593 8.69 24.00 19.78
CA THR A 593 7.67 23.98 20.83
C THR A 593 6.31 23.52 20.31
N ASN A 594 5.72 22.53 20.99
CA ASN A 594 4.42 21.92 20.69
C ASN A 594 4.26 21.48 19.21
N VAL A 595 5.23 20.74 18.66
CA VAL A 595 5.10 20.18 17.29
C VAL A 595 3.81 19.37 17.15
N LEU A 596 3.44 18.61 18.18
CA LEU A 596 2.21 17.83 18.26
C LEU A 596 1.38 18.36 19.44
N PRO A 597 0.57 19.43 19.27
CA PRO A 597 0.02 20.19 20.39
C PRO A 597 -1.09 19.45 21.16
N ALA A 598 -1.78 18.52 20.51
CA ALA A 598 -2.97 17.83 21.01
C ALA A 598 -2.73 16.35 21.40
N LEU A 599 -1.48 15.98 21.74
CA LEU A 599 -1.16 14.62 22.18
C LEU A 599 -2.02 14.18 23.38
N THR A 600 -2.65 13.02 23.24
CA THR A 600 -3.47 12.42 24.31
C THR A 600 -2.64 11.56 25.25
N SER A 601 -1.60 10.90 24.73
CA SER A 601 -0.73 10.01 25.49
C SER A 601 0.67 9.90 24.87
N THR A 602 1.66 9.66 25.72
CA THR A 602 3.05 9.41 25.31
C THR A 602 3.60 8.23 26.09
N LYS A 603 4.04 7.19 25.38
CA LYS A 603 4.64 6.00 25.94
C LYS A 603 6.12 5.95 25.56
N ILE A 604 7.00 5.75 26.54
CA ILE A 604 8.44 5.60 26.34
C ILE A 604 8.85 4.27 27.00
N THR A 605 9.40 3.36 26.20
CA THR A 605 9.73 1.97 26.61
C THR A 605 11.19 1.59 26.37
N GLY A 606 11.86 2.19 25.38
CA GLY A 606 13.25 1.83 25.08
C GLY A 606 14.02 2.82 24.20
N GLY A 607 13.36 3.68 23.43
CA GLY A 607 14.01 4.73 22.65
C GLY A 607 14.15 6.06 23.39
N THR A 608 14.61 7.08 22.68
CA THR A 608 14.71 8.47 23.17
C THR A 608 13.61 9.33 22.53
N LEU A 609 12.81 10.02 23.35
CA LEU A 609 12.02 11.17 22.92
C LEU A 609 12.84 12.43 23.18
N ALA A 610 13.32 13.08 22.12
CA ALA A 610 14.19 14.25 22.20
C ALA A 610 13.41 15.53 21.91
N GLN A 611 13.47 16.49 22.84
CA GLN A 611 12.75 17.77 22.75
C GLN A 611 13.62 18.98 23.15
N GLY A 612 14.94 18.84 23.21
CA GLY A 612 15.81 19.90 23.69
C GLY A 612 15.73 21.21 22.88
N GLY A 613 15.68 22.32 23.60
CA GLY A 613 15.41 23.68 23.12
C GLY A 613 13.91 23.98 22.94
N THR A 614 13.01 23.18 23.52
CA THR A 614 11.57 23.26 23.25
C THR A 614 10.68 22.90 24.45
N ASN A 615 9.48 23.46 24.45
CA ASN A 615 8.40 23.06 25.37
C ASN A 615 7.43 22.11 24.65
N GLN A 616 7.01 21.03 25.31
CA GLN A 616 6.05 20.07 24.74
C GLN A 616 4.87 19.82 25.69
N ASN A 617 3.73 19.46 25.11
CA ASN A 617 2.60 18.84 25.79
C ASN A 617 2.54 17.35 25.40
N LEU A 618 2.83 16.46 26.34
CA LEU A 618 2.97 15.01 26.09
C LEU A 618 1.70 14.21 26.41
N GLY A 619 0.64 14.87 26.90
CA GLY A 619 -0.58 14.20 27.36
C GLY A 619 -0.32 13.29 28.57
N ALA A 620 -0.97 12.12 28.61
CA ALA A 620 -0.75 11.13 29.66
C ALA A 620 0.56 10.34 29.41
N VAL A 621 1.55 10.45 30.29
CA VAL A 621 2.87 9.84 30.10
C VAL A 621 3.00 8.50 30.81
N THR A 622 3.45 7.48 30.09
CA THR A 622 3.90 6.18 30.66
C THR A 622 5.34 5.92 30.25
N GLN A 623 6.28 6.08 31.19
CA GLN A 623 7.71 5.86 30.99
C GLN A 623 8.16 4.60 31.75
N THR A 624 8.20 3.47 31.04
CA THR A 624 8.63 2.16 31.59
C THR A 624 10.07 1.79 31.21
N GLY A 625 10.73 2.65 30.44
CA GLY A 625 12.13 2.54 30.03
C GLY A 625 12.50 3.71 29.14
N GLY A 626 13.60 3.60 28.40
CA GLY A 626 14.05 4.63 27.46
C GLY A 626 14.35 5.98 28.12
N VAL A 627 14.43 7.03 27.30
CA VAL A 627 14.85 8.38 27.71
C VAL A 627 13.85 9.43 27.23
N LEU A 628 13.48 10.37 28.10
CA LEU A 628 12.95 11.68 27.71
C LEU A 628 14.10 12.68 27.83
N GLN A 629 14.49 13.30 26.73
CA GLN A 629 15.65 14.19 26.66
C GLN A 629 15.22 15.64 26.44
N LEU A 630 15.39 16.48 27.47
CA LEU A 630 15.30 17.93 27.38
C LEU A 630 16.69 18.56 27.14
N THR A 631 17.78 17.86 27.50
CA THR A 631 19.14 18.38 27.32
C THR A 631 19.52 18.66 25.86
N GLY A 632 20.37 19.66 25.65
CA GLY A 632 21.04 19.91 24.37
C GLY A 632 20.29 20.86 23.42
N GLY A 633 19.45 21.74 23.97
CA GLY A 633 18.76 22.77 23.20
C GLY A 633 19.67 23.80 22.54
N SER A 634 19.17 24.39 21.44
CA SER A 634 19.84 25.50 20.75
C SER A 634 19.55 26.87 21.39
N ALA A 635 18.58 26.94 22.31
CA ALA A 635 18.30 28.13 23.10
C ALA A 635 19.33 28.28 24.25
N PRO A 636 19.84 29.50 24.51
CA PRO A 636 20.79 29.71 25.60
C PRO A 636 20.09 29.71 26.96
N GLY A 637 20.15 28.58 27.66
CA GLY A 637 19.74 28.44 29.06
C GLY A 637 18.84 27.24 29.32
N ALA A 638 19.02 26.61 30.48
CA ALA A 638 18.19 25.52 30.95
C ALA A 638 16.81 26.07 31.36
N THR A 639 15.80 25.86 30.51
CA THR A 639 14.46 26.44 30.65
C THR A 639 13.35 25.58 30.04
N ASP A 640 13.68 24.42 29.47
CA ASP A 640 12.73 23.59 28.74
C ASP A 640 11.72 22.93 29.68
N THR A 641 10.48 22.77 29.22
CA THR A 641 9.40 22.18 30.01
C THR A 641 8.69 21.06 29.24
N ALA A 642 8.72 19.85 29.81
CA ALA A 642 7.82 18.78 29.41
C ALA A 642 6.56 18.83 30.27
N ASN A 643 5.40 19.09 29.64
CA ASN A 643 4.11 19.10 30.31
C ASN A 643 3.43 17.73 30.15
N ALA A 644 2.88 17.19 31.23
CA ALA A 644 2.14 15.93 31.23
C ALA A 644 0.85 16.06 32.07
N SER A 645 -0.23 15.40 31.63
CA SER A 645 -1.49 15.34 32.38
C SER A 645 -1.47 14.30 33.49
N THR A 646 -0.72 13.21 33.31
CA THR A 646 -0.42 12.19 34.32
C THR A 646 0.95 11.60 34.05
N TRP A 647 1.58 10.98 35.05
CA TRP A 647 2.90 10.37 34.92
C TRP A 647 2.98 9.00 35.59
N ALA A 648 3.26 7.96 34.81
CA ALA A 648 3.52 6.61 35.29
C ALA A 648 4.98 6.22 34.99
N GLY A 649 5.84 6.31 36.00
CA GLY A 649 7.25 5.94 35.92
C GLY A 649 7.50 4.48 36.28
N GLY A 650 8.38 3.80 35.55
CA GLY A 650 8.67 2.37 35.73
C GLY A 650 10.09 1.97 35.35
N GLY A 651 11.06 2.89 35.44
CA GLY A 651 12.47 2.62 35.17
C GLY A 651 13.12 3.33 33.98
N GLY A 652 12.46 4.34 33.38
CA GLY A 652 13.10 5.22 32.40
C GLY A 652 13.82 6.42 33.02
N VAL A 653 14.56 7.14 32.17
CA VAL A 653 15.36 8.31 32.52
C VAL A 653 14.77 9.59 31.93
N VAL A 654 14.78 10.68 32.67
CA VAL A 654 14.57 12.04 32.17
C VAL A 654 15.89 12.79 32.27
N GLN A 655 16.37 13.33 31.15
CA GLN A 655 17.58 14.16 31.08
C GLN A 655 17.18 15.63 31.06
N LEU A 656 17.72 16.39 32.01
CA LEU A 656 17.48 17.83 32.20
C LEU A 656 18.83 18.57 32.21
N ASP A 657 18.94 19.70 31.50
CA ASP A 657 19.99 20.67 31.76
C ASP A 657 19.60 21.53 32.99
N THR A 658 20.59 21.91 33.79
CA THR A 658 20.42 22.80 34.96
C THR A 658 21.66 23.66 35.16
N VAL A 659 21.49 24.93 35.48
CA VAL A 659 22.58 25.78 35.98
C VAL A 659 22.75 25.50 37.48
N LEU A 660 23.71 24.66 37.86
CA LEU A 660 23.95 24.35 39.28
C LEU A 660 24.59 25.56 40.01
N ALA A 661 23.76 26.42 40.59
CA ALA A 661 24.15 27.56 41.41
C ALA A 661 23.23 27.71 42.65
N ALA A 662 22.71 28.90 42.93
CA ALA A 662 21.89 29.18 44.11
C ALA A 662 20.41 28.78 43.89
N ASP A 663 19.52 29.17 44.81
CA ASP A 663 18.07 29.05 44.63
C ASP A 663 17.60 29.69 43.31
N ASP A 664 16.50 29.17 42.75
CA ASP A 664 15.86 29.68 41.52
C ASP A 664 16.77 29.79 40.28
N SER A 665 17.92 29.08 40.27
CA SER A 665 18.79 29.00 39.09
C SER A 665 18.05 28.36 37.90
N PRO A 666 18.33 28.76 36.64
CA PRO A 666 17.67 28.17 35.47
C PRO A 666 17.83 26.65 35.42
N SER A 667 16.70 25.95 35.20
CA SER A 667 16.65 24.51 34.99
C SER A 667 15.56 24.16 33.98
N ASP A 668 15.80 23.12 33.19
CA ASP A 668 14.73 22.38 32.56
C ASP A 668 13.88 21.71 33.65
N LYS A 669 12.59 21.48 33.38
CA LYS A 669 11.68 20.86 34.33
C LYS A 669 10.63 19.95 33.72
N LEU A 670 10.19 18.98 34.51
CA LEU A 670 8.92 18.29 34.29
C LEU A 670 7.79 19.09 34.96
N HIS A 671 6.65 19.21 34.30
CA HIS A 671 5.45 19.81 34.84
C HIS A 671 4.27 18.84 34.71
N ILE A 672 3.73 18.38 35.84
CA ILE A 672 2.72 17.32 35.88
C ILE A 672 1.47 17.80 36.62
N THR A 673 0.35 17.92 35.91
CA THR A 673 -0.87 18.53 36.46
C THR A 673 -1.76 17.55 37.23
N GLY A 674 -1.72 16.26 36.87
CA GLY A 674 -2.47 15.18 37.52
C GLY A 674 -1.59 14.26 38.37
N ALA A 675 -2.00 12.98 38.44
CA ALA A 675 -1.38 11.99 39.32
C ALA A 675 -0.02 11.49 38.82
N ILE A 676 0.89 11.24 39.77
CA ILE A 676 2.22 10.65 39.57
C ILE A 676 2.26 9.28 40.25
N SER A 677 2.83 8.29 39.58
CA SER A 677 2.95 6.92 40.10
C SER A 677 4.26 6.25 39.68
N GLY A 678 4.69 5.27 40.48
CA GLY A 678 5.95 4.55 40.30
C GLY A 678 7.18 5.44 40.51
N THR A 679 8.31 5.13 39.87
CA THR A 679 9.58 5.84 40.06
C THR A 679 10.28 6.15 38.74
N THR A 680 10.81 7.38 38.65
CA THR A 680 11.52 7.91 37.48
C THR A 680 12.92 8.37 37.87
N ILE A 681 13.91 8.14 37.01
CA ILE A 681 15.29 8.58 37.23
C ILE A 681 15.51 9.93 36.56
N LEU A 682 16.00 10.91 37.32
CA LEU A 682 16.41 12.22 36.83
C LEU A 682 17.93 12.25 36.64
N GLN A 683 18.38 12.52 35.42
CA GLN A 683 19.78 12.76 35.08
C GLN A 683 19.97 14.25 34.80
N ILE A 684 20.75 14.92 35.66
CA ILE A 684 21.00 16.35 35.55
C ILE A 684 22.35 16.60 34.85
N SER A 685 22.35 17.47 33.85
CA SER A 685 23.51 18.00 33.15
C SER A 685 23.77 19.43 33.63
N ASN A 686 25.02 19.75 34.02
CA ASN A 686 25.34 21.10 34.49
C ASN A 686 25.65 22.05 33.33
N LEU A 687 24.74 22.96 33.05
CA LEU A 687 24.88 23.97 32.00
C LEU A 687 25.65 25.20 32.51
N GLY A 688 26.90 24.99 32.90
CA GLY A 688 27.83 26.08 33.27
C GLY A 688 27.64 26.69 34.66
N GLY A 689 26.84 26.08 35.53
CA GLY A 689 26.77 26.46 36.94
C GLY A 689 28.11 26.25 37.67
N ALA A 690 28.45 27.15 38.59
CA ALA A 690 29.71 27.12 39.33
C ALA A 690 29.64 26.37 40.68
N GLY A 691 28.43 26.01 41.13
CA GLY A 691 28.14 25.57 42.49
C GLY A 691 27.96 26.74 43.46
N ALA A 692 26.88 26.71 44.23
CA ALA A 692 26.62 27.65 45.33
C ALA A 692 25.70 27.02 46.39
N GLN A 693 25.59 27.67 47.55
CA GLN A 693 24.64 27.26 48.59
C GLN A 693 23.21 27.66 48.19
N THR A 694 22.28 26.72 48.24
CA THR A 694 20.84 26.99 48.25
C THR A 694 20.40 27.33 49.67
N THR A 695 19.60 28.39 49.82
CA THR A 695 19.14 28.95 51.10
C THR A 695 17.63 28.82 51.31
N GLY A 696 16.87 28.62 50.23
CA GLY A 696 15.44 28.36 50.23
C GLY A 696 15.12 26.89 49.92
N ASP A 697 14.23 26.67 48.95
CA ASP A 697 13.81 25.32 48.58
C ASP A 697 14.78 24.61 47.62
N GLY A 698 15.55 25.38 46.84
CA GLY A 698 16.55 24.89 45.89
C GLY A 698 16.21 25.23 44.43
N ILE A 699 16.73 24.45 43.50
CA ILE A 699 16.51 24.62 42.05
C ILE A 699 15.38 23.68 41.59
N LEU A 700 14.26 24.21 41.09
CA LEU A 700 13.09 23.43 40.69
C LEU A 700 13.37 22.55 39.45
N VAL A 701 13.18 21.22 39.58
CA VAL A 701 13.34 20.25 38.48
C VAL A 701 12.07 19.46 38.16
N VAL A 702 11.14 19.34 39.13
CA VAL A 702 9.80 18.78 38.90
C VAL A 702 8.76 19.63 39.61
N GLN A 703 7.82 20.17 38.84
CA GLN A 703 6.62 20.83 39.33
C GLN A 703 5.44 19.84 39.26
N ALA A 704 4.70 19.70 40.36
CA ALA A 704 3.47 18.90 40.38
C ALA A 704 2.32 19.64 41.07
N ASP A 705 1.18 19.72 40.40
CA ASP A 705 0.04 20.50 40.90
C ASP A 705 -0.83 19.71 41.91
N SER A 706 -0.58 18.39 42.05
CA SER A 706 -1.29 17.48 42.95
C SER A 706 -0.38 16.83 43.99
N ALA A 707 -0.97 16.28 45.06
CA ALA A 707 -0.22 15.58 46.11
C ALA A 707 0.24 14.20 45.63
N ASN A 708 1.54 13.91 45.76
CA ASN A 708 2.18 12.73 45.19
C ASN A 708 3.22 12.10 46.14
N ALA A 709 3.53 10.82 45.93
CA ALA A 709 4.44 10.06 46.79
C ALA A 709 5.90 10.55 46.68
N ALA A 710 6.58 10.68 47.82
CA ALA A 710 7.91 11.29 47.89
C ALA A 710 8.99 10.59 47.05
N ASN A 711 8.86 9.28 46.87
CA ASN A 711 9.76 8.42 46.10
C ASN A 711 9.43 8.32 44.59
N SER A 712 8.65 9.27 44.05
CA SER A 712 8.31 9.31 42.61
C SER A 712 9.51 9.62 41.70
N PHE A 713 10.53 10.30 42.23
CA PHE A 713 11.73 10.69 41.50
C PHE A 713 13.00 10.42 42.31
N ALA A 714 14.09 10.05 41.62
CA ALA A 714 15.41 9.87 42.22
C ALA A 714 16.50 10.35 41.24
N LEU A 715 17.65 10.80 41.76
CA LEU A 715 18.79 11.18 40.91
C LEU A 715 19.54 9.95 40.39
N ALA A 716 20.00 10.02 39.13
CA ALA A 716 20.86 9.01 38.52
C ALA A 716 22.23 8.88 39.21
N ALA A 717 22.78 9.99 39.71
CA ALA A 717 24.06 10.06 40.39
C ALA A 717 24.13 11.27 41.35
N PRO A 718 25.04 11.28 42.34
CA PRO A 718 25.32 12.47 43.14
C PRO A 718 25.86 13.61 42.26
N LEU A 719 25.34 14.82 42.47
CA LEU A 719 25.76 16.02 41.75
C LEU A 719 26.69 16.84 42.66
N ILE A 720 27.97 16.94 42.32
CA ILE A 720 28.98 17.64 43.14
C ILE A 720 29.70 18.68 42.28
N ILE A 721 29.63 19.95 42.67
CA ILE A 721 30.26 21.06 41.95
C ILE A 721 30.51 22.26 42.89
N GLY A 722 31.61 22.99 42.68
CA GLY A 722 31.94 24.19 43.47
C GLY A 722 32.17 23.95 44.97
N GLY A 723 32.40 22.71 45.40
CA GLY A 723 32.44 22.34 46.82
C GLY A 723 31.06 22.06 47.44
N PHE A 724 29.99 22.04 46.64
CA PHE A 724 28.63 21.72 47.06
C PHE A 724 28.17 20.40 46.47
N GLN A 725 27.42 19.63 47.25
CA GLN A 725 26.66 18.47 46.78
C GLN A 725 25.17 18.82 46.71
N TYR A 726 24.59 18.69 45.52
CA TYR A 726 23.16 18.84 45.28
C TYR A 726 22.46 17.48 45.43
N GLN A 727 21.32 17.49 46.12
CA GLN A 727 20.47 16.33 46.37
C GLN A 727 19.01 16.68 46.05
N LEU A 728 18.22 15.68 45.65
CA LEU A 728 16.80 15.88 45.38
C LEU A 728 16.01 15.96 46.69
N LYS A 729 15.32 17.08 46.90
CA LYS A 729 14.49 17.40 48.06
C LYS A 729 13.06 17.66 47.60
N GLN A 730 12.08 16.97 48.17
CA GLN A 730 10.67 17.31 47.95
C GLN A 730 10.25 18.44 48.91
N VAL A 731 9.56 19.46 48.40
CA VAL A 731 8.92 20.51 49.20
C VAL A 731 7.51 20.74 48.68
N GLY A 732 6.52 20.55 49.57
CA GLY A 732 5.12 20.46 49.16
C GLY A 732 4.95 19.32 48.15
N ASN A 733 4.45 19.65 46.96
CA ASN A 733 4.28 18.70 45.86
C ASN A 733 5.48 18.65 44.90
N ASN A 734 6.42 19.60 44.97
CA ASN A 734 7.48 19.82 43.99
C ASN A 734 8.81 19.17 44.42
N TRP A 735 9.70 18.91 43.45
CA TRP A 735 11.07 18.45 43.72
C TRP A 735 12.11 19.48 43.25
N TYR A 736 13.06 19.74 44.14
CA TYR A 736 14.14 20.71 43.99
C TYR A 736 15.51 20.05 44.16
N LEU A 737 16.53 20.58 43.50
CA LEU A 737 17.92 20.31 43.85
C LEU A 737 18.34 21.27 44.97
N ALA A 738 18.48 20.76 46.19
CA ALA A 738 19.01 21.49 47.33
C ALA A 738 20.48 21.14 47.55
N SER A 739 21.32 22.15 47.78
CA SER A 739 22.76 21.98 47.95
C SER A 739 23.20 21.99 49.42
N SER A 740 24.32 21.31 49.68
CA SER A 740 24.96 21.22 50.99
C SER A 740 26.49 21.23 50.81
N PRO A 741 27.27 21.70 51.80
CA PRO A 741 28.73 21.62 51.73
C PRO A 741 29.18 20.16 51.54
N TYR A 742 29.99 19.90 50.51
CA TYR A 742 30.50 18.57 50.26
C TYR A 742 31.67 18.25 51.20
N VAL A 743 31.52 17.18 51.99
CA VAL A 743 32.47 16.75 53.03
C VAL A 743 33.16 15.42 52.71
N GLY A 744 33.13 14.98 51.45
CA GLY A 744 33.79 13.76 50.99
C GLY A 744 35.25 13.97 50.56
N PRO A 745 35.94 12.91 50.08
CA PRO A 745 37.28 13.02 49.51
C PRO A 745 37.28 14.01 48.35
N PRO A 746 38.34 14.82 48.14
CA PRO A 746 38.34 15.84 47.10
C PRO A 746 38.06 15.23 45.73
N VAL A 747 36.91 15.59 45.15
CA VAL A 747 36.56 15.21 43.78
C VAL A 747 37.60 15.86 42.87
N ALA A 748 38.31 15.06 42.09
CA ALA A 748 39.29 15.58 41.15
C ALA A 748 38.57 16.56 40.19
N PRO A 749 39.08 17.80 40.01
CA PRO A 749 38.45 18.73 39.10
C PRO A 749 38.43 18.11 37.70
N THR A 750 37.26 18.04 37.10
CA THR A 750 37.16 17.73 35.67
C THR A 750 38.01 18.76 34.93
N PRO A 751 38.99 18.33 34.11
CA PRO A 751 39.86 19.28 33.44
C PRO A 751 39.01 20.13 32.51
N VAL A 752 38.88 21.42 32.85
CA VAL A 752 38.46 22.44 31.91
C VAL A 752 39.33 22.23 30.67
N PRO A 753 38.77 22.08 29.45
CA PRO A 753 39.57 21.93 28.26
C PRO A 753 40.36 23.23 28.07
N ALA A 754 41.60 23.22 28.55
CA ALA A 754 42.53 24.30 28.33
C ALA A 754 42.71 24.42 26.82
N MET A 755 42.27 25.55 26.25
CA MET A 755 42.63 25.91 24.89
C MET A 755 44.15 25.76 24.78
N SER A 756 44.59 24.81 23.95
CA SER A 756 46.02 24.63 23.72
C SER A 756 46.61 25.94 23.21
N TRP A 757 47.90 26.16 23.45
CA TRP A 757 48.64 27.30 22.89
C TRP A 757 48.41 27.45 21.37
N LEU A 758 48.23 26.33 20.66
CA LEU A 758 47.88 26.27 19.24
C LEU A 758 46.46 26.82 18.94
N GLY A 759 45.49 26.57 19.82
CA GLY A 759 44.14 27.16 19.73
C GLY A 759 44.15 28.68 19.93
N LEU A 760 44.98 29.19 20.84
CA LEU A 760 45.14 30.63 21.06
C LEU A 760 45.79 31.33 19.85
N LEU A 761 46.77 30.69 19.21
CA LEU A 761 47.33 31.13 17.93
C LEU A 761 46.31 31.07 16.77
N GLY A 762 45.41 30.07 16.79
CA GLY A 762 44.32 29.94 15.83
C GLY A 762 43.37 31.13 15.81
N LEU A 763 42.94 31.62 16.98
CA LEU A 763 42.11 32.84 17.07
C LEU A 763 42.87 34.11 16.62
N GLY A 764 44.17 34.21 16.94
CA GLY A 764 45.01 35.31 16.47
C GLY A 764 45.11 35.37 14.93
N GLY A 765 45.27 34.21 14.28
CA GLY A 765 45.25 34.10 12.83
C GLY A 765 43.89 34.44 12.21
N LEU A 766 42.79 34.06 12.86
CA LEU A 766 41.44 34.33 12.36
C LEU A 766 41.08 35.82 12.41
N LEU A 767 41.48 36.56 13.45
CA LEU A 767 41.30 38.02 13.50
C LEU A 767 42.12 38.76 12.42
N ALA A 768 43.33 38.28 12.11
CA ALA A 768 44.16 38.83 11.03
C ALA A 768 43.61 38.51 9.62
N ALA A 769 42.86 37.41 9.46
CA ALA A 769 42.18 37.08 8.20
C ALA A 769 40.98 38.01 7.91
N PHE A 770 40.31 38.53 8.93
CA PHE A 770 39.23 39.50 8.77
C PHE A 770 39.72 40.94 8.49
N SER A 771 40.85 41.38 9.07
CA SER A 771 41.41 42.71 8.79
C SER A 771 42.07 42.82 7.40
N SER A 772 42.46 41.70 6.78
CA SER A 772 43.07 41.66 5.45
C SER A 772 42.07 41.50 4.29
N ARG A 773 40.83 41.05 4.54
CA ARG A 773 39.75 41.00 3.52
C ARG A 773 39.07 42.34 3.27
N SER A 774 39.03 43.26 4.25
CA SER A 774 38.45 44.60 4.06
C SER A 774 39.33 45.53 3.19
N LEU A 775 40.64 45.30 3.12
CA LEU A 775 41.58 46.09 2.32
C LEU A 775 41.71 45.63 0.85
N ARG A 776 41.31 44.40 0.50
CA ARG A 776 41.34 43.91 -0.90
C ARG A 776 40.12 44.29 -1.75
N ARG A 777 39.07 44.89 -1.18
CA ARG A 777 37.86 45.31 -1.92
C ARG A 777 37.88 46.79 -2.38
N ARG A 778 39.03 47.47 -2.34
CA ARG A 778 39.22 48.85 -2.86
C ARG A 778 40.25 48.96 -4.00
N VAL A 779 40.67 47.85 -4.61
CA VAL A 779 41.73 47.83 -5.64
C VAL A 779 41.30 47.06 -6.91
N SER A 780 40.01 46.75 -7.08
CA SER A 780 39.48 46.11 -8.31
C SER A 780 38.30 46.87 -8.95
N GLU A 781 38.18 48.17 -8.67
CA GLU A 781 37.27 49.10 -9.36
C GLU A 781 38.06 50.24 -10.05
N GLN A 782 39.29 49.97 -10.49
CA GLN A 782 40.00 50.70 -11.56
C GLN A 782 40.92 49.71 -12.30
N GLY A 783 40.59 49.39 -13.54
CA GLY A 783 41.26 48.36 -14.36
C GLY A 783 40.31 47.83 -15.42
#